data_AF-A0A166WBN7-F1
#
_entry.id   AF-A0A166WBN7-F1
#
_cell.length_a   1.000
_cell.length_b   1.000
_cell.length_c   1.000
_cell.angle_alpha   90.00
_cell.angle_beta   90.00
_cell.angle_gamma   90.00
#
_symmetry.space_group_name_H-M   'P 1'
#
loop_
_entity.id
_entity.type
_entity.pdbx_description
1 polymer ?
#
loop_
_entity_poly.entity_id
_entity_poly.type
_entity_poly.pdbx_seq_one_letter_code
_entity_poly.pdbx_strand_id
1 'polypeptide(L)'
;MKKLRLTPAASIIPNNSGVLLSSDLGDFQIHGRDTSDFVEKILPLLEGELTEAEICKRLPEYGDTSIQAVLQMLSQYGLLEEASEQLEFRPPGLVQTRFLRPWHQASQTPHSQEQIYSLAPCKVLVVGIEPWAVTLLEELGTAGVGHIHLLDKESITSDDLTCHRFLSAEDIGKPRAQVFKAVLQQRNPWMQISHSALTSNTKNLGSPSNDWDLAIVTLGKDANFWSHKVSEYVHQHTIKAIYGHLDGLESWIGPAVNINNTSSSSCWNCLRLRKLGAEQHGELAHELEKSNKKNRDGRARSMLTPMSAITGQQLAMEALKILWGFTTSELSSHVYVQNLITHKSEKHAIIPIPWCEVCGFDHSHTNTHALSMQRDKKSAANPLNQIQDIEQFKSLFEGWVDPITGVVRQLTGHASHLPDFPITASAGVSSFTEGEFDPRASGQVGSGKGLDHISAHISAVGEALERYSAARYQLSDFKYASISQLHGDYVDPDTLVLYSNKQYSTPNFPFHKWHKKQKIHWCRGSWLATDKPVWVPALVSYFNFACPYKEQFSQVSSNGLAAGQNNDDAALRACYELIERDAMMLTWYAQLPCERLCYEALNKGKMRVMIDDLTKLGVELECYLLEVGLHVPTVVCLAIGDGYRTPAASVALATHGDIKVAMRKALLEQGHVMPYLCQLMRSGHKIPNHVSEVTSLEDHAAYYFNTHKLAAFDFMRRPLNEAKTLDDWPYEVITQVTQLKQRLDSAGIEVAIVDVTSPDMALSPFRVARAIGVNMQPIHFGEQFKRVDNPRLRKLLQGRPVNKEPHPIA
;
A
#
# COMPACT_ATOMS: atom_id res chain seq x y z
N MET A 1 15.28 -47.59 -26.89
CA MET A 1 15.65 -47.35 -25.47
C MET A 1 16.64 -46.20 -25.44
N LYS A 2 16.58 -45.37 -24.41
CA LYS A 2 17.33 -44.11 -24.32
C LYS A 2 18.77 -44.39 -23.88
N LYS A 3 19.76 -43.98 -24.69
CA LYS A 3 21.18 -44.10 -24.34
C LYS A 3 21.57 -42.96 -23.39
N LEU A 4 22.41 -43.20 -22.40
CA LEU A 4 22.70 -42.26 -21.32
C LEU A 4 24.16 -41.78 -21.38
N ARG A 5 24.36 -40.47 -21.17
CA ARG A 5 25.69 -39.87 -21.01
C ARG A 5 25.74 -38.88 -19.85
N LEU A 6 26.92 -38.63 -19.34
CA LEU A 6 27.16 -37.47 -18.48
C LEU A 6 27.00 -36.18 -19.28
N THR A 7 26.40 -35.17 -18.64
CA THR A 7 26.28 -33.86 -19.28
C THR A 7 27.66 -33.24 -19.52
N PRO A 8 27.91 -32.60 -20.69
CA PRO A 8 29.17 -31.92 -20.97
C PRO A 8 29.50 -30.77 -20.00
N ALA A 9 28.53 -30.30 -19.21
CA ALA A 9 28.73 -29.29 -18.17
C ALA A 9 29.21 -29.89 -16.83
N ALA A 10 29.22 -31.22 -16.70
CA ALA A 10 29.63 -31.90 -15.47
C ALA A 10 31.15 -31.91 -15.31
N SER A 11 31.63 -31.58 -14.11
CA SER A 11 33.00 -31.84 -13.70
C SER A 11 33.04 -32.88 -12.59
N ILE A 12 33.93 -33.87 -12.73
CA ILE A 12 34.07 -34.96 -11.77
C ILE A 12 35.49 -34.96 -11.23
N ILE A 13 35.63 -34.76 -9.92
CA ILE A 13 36.91 -34.58 -9.25
C ILE A 13 36.98 -35.54 -8.06
N PRO A 14 37.67 -36.68 -8.20
CA PRO A 14 37.98 -37.55 -7.07
C PRO A 14 38.84 -36.83 -6.02
N ASN A 15 38.57 -37.06 -4.73
CA ASN A 15 39.38 -36.51 -3.64
C ASN A 15 39.48 -37.48 -2.45
N ASN A 16 40.23 -37.10 -1.41
CA ASN A 16 40.47 -37.96 -0.24
C ASN A 16 39.21 -38.31 0.59
N SER A 17 38.08 -37.66 0.31
CA SER A 17 36.83 -37.83 1.04
C SER A 17 35.70 -38.42 0.17
N GLY A 18 35.97 -38.75 -1.10
CA GLY A 18 34.98 -39.29 -2.03
C GLY A 18 35.13 -38.74 -3.44
N VAL A 19 34.02 -38.45 -4.11
CA VAL A 19 34.01 -37.89 -5.48
C VAL A 19 33.16 -36.64 -5.51
N LEU A 20 33.80 -35.52 -5.83
CA LEU A 20 33.11 -34.25 -6.03
C LEU A 20 32.53 -34.23 -7.45
N LEU A 21 31.25 -33.94 -7.54
CA LEU A 21 30.51 -33.73 -8.77
C LEU A 21 30.04 -32.29 -8.80
N SER A 22 30.41 -31.56 -9.85
CA SER A 22 30.01 -30.17 -10.07
C SER A 22 29.15 -30.09 -11.31
N SER A 23 28.05 -29.34 -11.21
CA SER A 23 27.07 -29.10 -12.27
C SER A 23 26.56 -27.66 -12.21
N ASP A 24 25.81 -27.25 -13.22
CA ASP A 24 25.11 -25.95 -13.23
C ASP A 24 24.05 -25.83 -12.11
N LEU A 25 23.63 -26.94 -11.48
CA LEU A 25 22.69 -26.95 -10.34
C LEU A 25 23.37 -26.98 -8.97
N GLY A 26 24.71 -27.03 -8.93
CA GLY A 26 25.51 -26.99 -7.71
C GLY A 26 26.54 -28.11 -7.60
N ASP A 27 27.31 -28.02 -6.52
CA ASP A 27 28.39 -28.94 -6.17
C ASP A 27 27.93 -29.92 -5.09
N PHE A 28 28.21 -31.21 -5.28
CA PHE A 28 27.89 -32.24 -4.30
C PHE A 28 28.94 -33.33 -4.26
N GLN A 29 29.05 -33.97 -3.11
CA GLN A 29 30.08 -34.98 -2.88
C GLN A 29 29.43 -36.32 -2.56
N ILE A 30 29.81 -37.34 -3.34
CA ILE A 30 29.44 -38.72 -3.04
C ILE A 30 30.45 -39.29 -2.04
N HIS A 31 29.93 -39.87 -0.96
CA HIS A 31 30.71 -40.57 0.06
C HIS A 31 30.29 -42.04 0.14
N GLY A 32 31.23 -42.94 0.44
CA GLY A 32 30.95 -44.37 0.56
C GLY A 32 32.19 -45.24 0.31
N ARG A 33 32.13 -46.50 0.75
CA ARG A 33 33.23 -47.47 0.54
C ARG A 33 33.44 -47.81 -0.94
N ASP A 34 32.39 -47.68 -1.75
CA ASP A 34 32.38 -48.05 -3.17
C ASP A 34 32.45 -46.83 -4.11
N THR A 35 32.85 -45.66 -3.60
CA THR A 35 32.91 -44.43 -4.42
C THR A 35 34.03 -44.50 -5.47
N SER A 36 35.09 -45.27 -5.22
CA SER A 36 36.12 -45.58 -6.22
C SER A 36 35.54 -46.40 -7.38
N ASP A 37 34.67 -47.37 -7.08
CA ASP A 37 34.00 -48.20 -8.09
C ASP A 37 33.03 -47.37 -8.94
N PHE A 38 32.37 -46.36 -8.36
CA PHE A 38 31.56 -45.42 -9.14
C PHE A 38 32.37 -44.73 -10.24
N VAL A 39 33.57 -44.25 -9.93
CA VAL A 39 34.46 -43.57 -10.89
C VAL A 39 35.04 -44.53 -11.90
N GLU A 40 35.51 -45.69 -11.44
CA GLU A 40 36.22 -46.66 -12.28
C GLU A 40 35.28 -47.49 -13.17
N LYS A 41 34.04 -47.74 -12.73
CA LYS A 41 33.14 -48.69 -13.37
C LYS A 41 31.86 -48.08 -13.92
N ILE A 42 31.28 -47.07 -13.28
CA ILE A 42 29.99 -46.49 -13.70
C ILE A 42 30.20 -45.34 -14.68
N LEU A 43 31.10 -44.38 -14.39
CA LEU A 43 31.33 -43.23 -15.27
C LEU A 43 31.74 -43.60 -16.72
N PRO A 44 32.63 -44.58 -16.96
CA PRO A 44 32.99 -44.96 -18.33
C PRO A 44 31.84 -45.56 -19.14
N LEU A 45 30.74 -45.96 -18.47
CA LEU A 45 29.55 -46.48 -19.12
C LEU A 45 28.57 -45.36 -19.51
N LEU A 46 28.81 -44.12 -19.06
CA LEU A 46 28.00 -42.94 -19.31
C LEU A 46 28.61 -42.04 -20.40
N GLU A 47 29.11 -42.65 -21.47
CA GLU A 47 29.64 -41.94 -22.65
C GLU A 47 28.58 -41.72 -23.74
N GLY A 48 27.37 -42.26 -23.55
CA GLY A 48 26.26 -42.10 -24.48
C GLY A 48 26.04 -43.27 -25.43
N GLU A 49 26.71 -44.39 -25.21
CA GLU A 49 26.56 -45.58 -26.06
C GLU A 49 25.57 -46.62 -25.51
N LEU A 50 25.23 -46.52 -24.23
CA LEU A 50 24.51 -47.56 -23.48
C LEU A 50 23.20 -47.04 -22.92
N THR A 51 22.19 -47.89 -22.96
CA THR A 51 20.92 -47.70 -22.26
C THR A 51 21.02 -48.12 -20.80
N GLU A 52 20.10 -47.66 -19.95
CA GLU A 52 20.03 -48.06 -18.53
C GLU A 52 20.11 -49.59 -18.34
N ALA A 53 19.33 -50.35 -19.12
CA ALA A 53 19.32 -51.81 -19.07
C ALA A 53 20.65 -52.44 -19.50
N GLU A 54 21.37 -51.81 -20.44
CA GLU A 54 22.69 -52.27 -20.87
C GLU A 54 23.79 -51.92 -19.85
N ILE A 55 23.65 -50.81 -19.13
CA ILE A 55 24.53 -50.44 -18.01
C ILE A 55 24.38 -51.46 -16.88
N CYS A 56 23.15 -51.79 -16.47
CA CYS A 56 22.91 -52.83 -15.46
C CYS A 56 23.52 -54.18 -15.87
N LYS A 57 23.36 -54.57 -17.14
CA LYS A 57 23.93 -55.82 -17.67
C LYS A 57 25.46 -55.85 -17.70
N ARG A 58 26.14 -54.69 -17.80
CA ARG A 58 27.61 -54.58 -17.78
C ARG A 58 28.21 -54.56 -16.38
N LEU A 59 27.37 -54.47 -15.35
CA LEU A 59 27.74 -54.39 -13.94
C LEU A 59 27.05 -55.50 -13.12
N PRO A 60 27.19 -56.79 -13.50
CA PRO A 60 26.47 -57.90 -12.89
C PRO A 60 26.80 -58.13 -11.41
N GLU A 61 27.91 -57.55 -10.92
CA GLU A 61 28.30 -57.60 -9.51
C GLU A 61 27.48 -56.66 -8.59
N TYR A 62 26.70 -55.73 -9.16
CA TYR A 62 25.79 -54.86 -8.42
C TYR A 62 24.33 -55.20 -8.77
N GLY A 63 23.41 -55.02 -7.82
CA GLY A 63 21.99 -55.18 -8.10
C GLY A 63 21.46 -54.06 -8.99
N ASP A 64 20.61 -54.38 -9.97
CA ASP A 64 19.98 -53.43 -10.89
C ASP A 64 19.38 -52.22 -10.16
N THR A 65 18.71 -52.45 -9.03
CA THR A 65 18.11 -51.39 -8.20
C THR A 65 19.12 -50.38 -7.67
N SER A 66 20.34 -50.80 -7.36
CA SER A 66 21.39 -49.91 -6.84
C SER A 66 21.96 -49.04 -7.96
N ILE A 67 22.15 -49.60 -9.15
CA ILE A 67 22.59 -48.86 -10.34
C ILE A 67 21.53 -47.83 -10.74
N GLN A 68 20.26 -48.24 -10.75
CA GLN A 68 19.14 -47.36 -11.03
C GLN A 68 19.05 -46.20 -10.03
N ALA A 69 19.26 -46.45 -8.74
CA ALA A 69 19.28 -45.39 -7.73
C ALA A 69 20.40 -44.36 -7.98
N VAL A 70 21.59 -44.81 -8.40
CA VAL A 70 22.71 -43.92 -8.75
C VAL A 70 22.39 -43.11 -10.01
N LEU A 71 21.86 -43.74 -11.07
CA LEU A 71 21.47 -43.04 -12.29
C LEU A 71 20.34 -42.02 -12.05
N GLN A 72 19.38 -42.38 -11.19
CA GLN A 72 18.31 -41.48 -10.76
C GLN A 72 18.85 -40.30 -9.97
N MET A 73 19.80 -40.53 -9.05
CA MET A 73 20.47 -39.46 -8.31
C MET A 73 21.23 -38.53 -9.27
N LEU A 74 22.03 -39.06 -10.20
CA LEU A 74 22.72 -38.24 -11.20
C LEU A 74 21.75 -37.42 -12.06
N SER A 75 20.62 -38.01 -12.44
CA SER A 75 19.54 -37.31 -13.15
C SER A 75 18.91 -36.19 -12.31
N GLN A 76 18.63 -36.45 -11.03
CA GLN A 76 18.06 -35.46 -10.10
C GLN A 76 18.95 -34.22 -9.92
N TYR A 77 20.27 -34.40 -9.98
CA TYR A 77 21.24 -33.30 -9.92
C TYR A 77 21.64 -32.76 -11.31
N GLY A 78 20.94 -33.13 -12.38
CA GLY A 78 21.18 -32.61 -13.73
C GLY A 78 22.49 -33.08 -14.38
N LEU A 79 23.11 -34.15 -13.87
CA LEU A 79 24.38 -34.68 -14.37
C LEU A 79 24.23 -35.70 -15.50
N LEU A 80 23.02 -36.20 -15.75
CA LEU A 80 22.75 -37.26 -16.71
C LEU A 80 21.82 -36.77 -17.82
N GLU A 81 22.18 -37.01 -19.08
CA GLU A 81 21.39 -36.66 -20.25
C GLU A 81 21.34 -37.79 -21.29
N GLU A 82 20.38 -37.70 -22.22
CA GLU A 82 20.18 -38.73 -23.24
C GLU A 82 21.07 -38.48 -24.46
N ALA A 83 21.82 -39.49 -24.89
CA ALA A 83 22.88 -39.34 -25.89
C ALA A 83 22.39 -39.11 -27.32
N SER A 84 21.12 -39.42 -27.63
CA SER A 84 20.49 -39.02 -28.90
C SER A 84 20.41 -37.50 -29.06
N GLU A 85 20.62 -36.73 -27.99
CA GLU A 85 20.77 -35.28 -28.00
C GLU A 85 22.22 -34.87 -28.32
N GLN A 86 22.83 -35.40 -29.38
CA GLN A 86 23.95 -34.71 -30.02
C GLN A 86 23.40 -33.42 -30.64
N LEU A 87 23.36 -32.37 -29.82
CA LEU A 87 23.12 -31.03 -30.31
C LEU A 87 24.34 -30.61 -31.13
N GLU A 88 24.29 -30.85 -32.44
CA GLU A 88 25.21 -30.20 -33.37
C GLU A 88 25.19 -28.70 -33.08
N PHE A 89 26.37 -28.06 -32.98
CA PHE A 89 26.46 -26.63 -32.75
C PHE A 89 25.86 -25.88 -33.94
N ARG A 90 24.59 -25.48 -33.80
CA ARG A 90 23.86 -24.66 -34.76
C ARG A 90 23.14 -23.56 -34.00
N PRO A 91 23.54 -22.30 -34.15
CA PRO A 91 22.74 -21.17 -33.70
C PRO A 91 21.32 -21.22 -34.31
N PRO A 92 20.30 -20.73 -33.59
CA PRO A 92 20.33 -20.20 -32.22
C PRO A 92 20.08 -21.29 -31.14
N GLY A 93 20.40 -20.98 -29.88
CA GLY A 93 19.74 -21.66 -28.74
C GLY A 93 20.43 -22.88 -28.11
N LEU A 94 21.57 -23.37 -28.60
CA LEU A 94 22.24 -24.55 -28.01
C LEU A 94 22.67 -24.32 -26.55
N VAL A 95 23.38 -23.23 -26.28
CA VAL A 95 23.86 -22.91 -24.91
C VAL A 95 22.67 -22.70 -23.97
N GLN A 96 21.61 -22.06 -24.46
CA GLN A 96 20.36 -21.83 -23.73
C GLN A 96 19.64 -23.15 -23.43
N THR A 97 19.57 -24.07 -24.40
CA THR A 97 18.99 -25.41 -24.21
C THR A 97 19.72 -26.20 -23.12
N ARG A 98 21.06 -26.13 -23.13
CA ARG A 98 21.88 -26.73 -22.05
C ARG A 98 21.58 -26.12 -20.70
N PHE A 99 21.48 -24.79 -20.62
CA PHE A 99 21.12 -24.09 -19.38
C PHE A 99 19.75 -24.49 -18.87
N LEU A 100 18.72 -24.58 -19.72
CA LEU A 100 17.32 -24.82 -19.30
C LEU A 100 17.03 -26.27 -18.90
N ARG A 101 17.76 -27.23 -19.49
CA ARG A 101 17.51 -28.67 -19.30
C ARG A 101 17.52 -29.11 -17.82
N PRO A 102 18.51 -28.72 -16.99
CA PRO A 102 18.52 -29.08 -15.58
C PRO A 102 17.33 -28.50 -14.78
N TRP A 103 16.93 -27.25 -15.04
CA TRP A 103 15.82 -26.60 -14.33
C TRP A 103 14.48 -27.30 -14.57
N HIS A 104 14.27 -27.85 -15.78
CA HIS A 104 13.04 -28.57 -16.13
C HIS A 104 12.96 -29.97 -15.48
N GLN A 105 14.08 -30.68 -15.36
CA GLN A 105 14.10 -32.00 -14.69
C GLN A 105 13.69 -31.90 -13.22
N ALA A 106 13.99 -30.76 -12.58
CA ALA A 106 13.61 -30.48 -11.19
C ALA A 106 12.13 -30.09 -11.01
N SER A 107 11.44 -29.59 -12.03
CA SER A 107 10.12 -28.95 -11.90
C SER A 107 8.89 -29.87 -12.06
N GLN A 108 9.07 -31.19 -12.28
CA GLN A 108 8.02 -32.23 -12.39
C GLN A 108 6.78 -31.89 -13.25
N THR A 109 6.90 -30.97 -14.20
CA THR A 109 5.75 -30.49 -15.00
C THR A 109 5.63 -31.27 -16.32
N PRO A 110 4.44 -31.78 -16.68
CA PRO A 110 4.28 -32.69 -17.83
C PRO A 110 4.08 -31.88 -19.12
N HIS A 111 5.15 -31.33 -19.67
CA HIS A 111 5.15 -30.78 -21.03
C HIS A 111 6.02 -31.65 -21.96
N SER A 112 5.65 -31.75 -23.23
CA SER A 112 6.41 -32.54 -24.23
C SER A 112 7.78 -31.90 -24.48
N GLN A 113 8.85 -32.68 -24.30
CA GLN A 113 10.26 -32.24 -24.27
C GLN A 113 10.72 -31.38 -25.48
N GLU A 114 10.09 -31.49 -26.66
CA GLU A 114 10.50 -30.73 -27.86
C GLU A 114 9.92 -29.31 -27.97
N GLN A 115 8.78 -29.01 -27.33
CA GLN A 115 8.14 -27.69 -27.42
C GLN A 115 8.69 -26.64 -26.44
N ILE A 116 9.46 -27.06 -25.44
CA ILE A 116 9.80 -26.22 -24.27
C ILE A 116 11.07 -25.40 -24.49
N TYR A 117 12.02 -25.88 -25.31
CA TYR A 117 13.32 -25.22 -25.49
C TYR A 117 13.37 -24.26 -26.68
N SER A 118 12.36 -24.26 -27.55
CA SER A 118 12.37 -23.47 -28.77
C SER A 118 11.54 -22.19 -28.64
N LEU A 119 12.19 -21.04 -28.77
CA LEU A 119 11.53 -19.74 -28.93
C LEU A 119 11.23 -19.42 -30.41
N ALA A 120 11.48 -20.36 -31.33
CA ALA A 120 11.21 -20.18 -32.75
C ALA A 120 9.74 -19.83 -33.09
N PRO A 121 8.71 -20.40 -32.43
CA PRO A 121 7.34 -20.01 -32.71
C PRO A 121 6.93 -18.69 -32.04
N CYS A 122 7.72 -18.20 -31.07
CA CYS A 122 7.33 -17.05 -30.26
C CYS A 122 7.29 -15.75 -31.08
N LYS A 123 6.22 -14.98 -30.88
CA LYS A 123 5.96 -13.68 -31.49
C LYS A 123 6.11 -12.58 -30.43
N VAL A 124 7.15 -11.77 -30.59
CA VAL A 124 7.45 -10.65 -29.68
C VAL A 124 7.17 -9.31 -30.35
N LEU A 125 6.35 -8.48 -29.70
CA LEU A 125 6.11 -7.09 -30.08
C LEU A 125 7.06 -6.19 -29.29
N VAL A 126 7.89 -5.39 -29.94
CA VAL A 126 8.76 -4.40 -29.26
C VAL A 126 8.28 -3.01 -29.59
N VAL A 127 7.93 -2.23 -28.55
CA VAL A 127 7.35 -0.89 -28.69
C VAL A 127 8.28 0.17 -28.14
N GLY A 128 8.71 1.07 -29.02
CA GLY A 128 9.85 1.93 -28.80
C GLY A 128 11.15 1.22 -29.17
N ILE A 129 12.10 1.94 -29.74
CA ILE A 129 13.44 1.45 -30.02
C ILE A 129 14.42 2.46 -29.44
N GLU A 130 14.32 2.76 -28.14
CA GLU A 130 15.38 3.47 -27.45
C GLU A 130 16.65 2.60 -27.37
N PRO A 131 17.82 3.17 -27.03
CA PRO A 131 19.09 2.45 -27.20
C PRO A 131 19.21 1.11 -26.47
N TRP A 132 18.54 0.93 -25.34
CA TRP A 132 18.54 -0.35 -24.63
C TRP A 132 17.74 -1.45 -25.36
N ALA A 133 16.78 -1.07 -26.21
CA ALA A 133 16.00 -2.02 -27.01
C ALA A 133 16.87 -2.79 -28.01
N VAL A 134 17.92 -2.18 -28.54
CA VAL A 134 18.80 -2.82 -29.53
C VAL A 134 19.59 -3.96 -28.90
N THR A 135 20.20 -3.72 -27.73
CA THR A 135 20.89 -4.78 -26.98
C THR A 135 19.91 -5.90 -26.61
N LEU A 136 18.72 -5.56 -26.12
CA LEU A 136 17.65 -6.53 -25.88
C LEU A 136 17.36 -7.40 -27.13
N LEU A 137 17.16 -6.78 -28.29
CA LEU A 137 16.81 -7.46 -29.54
C LEU A 137 17.90 -8.41 -30.02
N GLU A 138 19.17 -8.06 -29.82
CA GLU A 138 20.30 -8.95 -30.14
C GLU A 138 20.32 -10.20 -29.25
N GLU A 139 20.06 -10.03 -27.96
CA GLU A 139 19.98 -11.14 -27.00
C GLU A 139 18.79 -12.06 -27.31
N LEU A 140 17.61 -11.50 -27.60
CA LEU A 140 16.43 -12.28 -28.00
C LEU A 140 16.66 -13.07 -29.29
N GLY A 141 17.29 -12.46 -30.29
CA GLY A 141 17.65 -13.13 -31.54
C GLY A 141 18.64 -14.27 -31.31
N THR A 142 19.66 -14.06 -30.48
CA THR A 142 20.65 -15.07 -30.13
C THR A 142 20.06 -16.22 -29.31
N ALA A 143 19.09 -15.92 -28.44
CA ALA A 143 18.33 -16.89 -27.66
C ALA A 143 17.34 -17.71 -28.51
N GLY A 144 17.08 -17.28 -29.75
CA GLY A 144 16.29 -18.03 -30.72
C GLY A 144 14.83 -17.64 -30.85
N VAL A 145 14.45 -16.43 -30.44
CA VAL A 145 13.12 -15.87 -30.73
C VAL A 145 12.93 -15.80 -32.23
N GLY A 146 11.88 -16.45 -32.75
CA GLY A 146 11.70 -16.58 -34.20
C GLY A 146 10.96 -15.42 -34.86
N HIS A 147 10.12 -14.67 -34.15
CA HIS A 147 9.36 -13.56 -34.74
C HIS A 147 9.41 -12.30 -33.87
N ILE A 148 9.85 -11.19 -34.47
CA ILE A 148 9.85 -9.87 -33.83
C ILE A 148 9.12 -8.85 -34.72
N HIS A 149 8.25 -8.04 -34.11
CA HIS A 149 7.68 -6.86 -34.73
C HIS A 149 8.10 -5.59 -33.99
N LEU A 150 8.66 -4.64 -34.72
CA LEU A 150 9.16 -3.38 -34.19
C LEU A 150 8.14 -2.25 -34.43
N LEU A 151 7.66 -1.62 -33.36
CA LEU A 151 6.84 -0.40 -33.40
C LEU A 151 7.65 0.79 -32.93
N ASP A 152 7.88 1.75 -33.81
CA ASP A 152 8.57 2.99 -33.48
C ASP A 152 8.04 4.15 -34.34
N LYS A 153 8.14 5.37 -33.83
CA LYS A 153 7.73 6.58 -34.57
C LYS A 153 8.90 7.50 -34.90
N GLU A 154 10.07 7.25 -34.33
CA GLU A 154 11.22 8.12 -34.38
C GLU A 154 12.10 7.79 -35.59
N SER A 155 12.93 8.77 -35.94
CA SER A 155 13.99 8.61 -36.93
C SER A 155 15.35 8.56 -36.23
N ILE A 156 16.34 8.00 -36.90
CA ILE A 156 17.72 7.97 -36.39
C ILE A 156 18.24 9.41 -36.22
N THR A 157 18.78 9.70 -35.03
CA THR A 157 19.44 10.97 -34.72
C THR A 157 20.94 10.78 -34.50
N SER A 158 21.70 11.88 -34.36
CA SER A 158 23.12 11.82 -33.99
C SER A 158 23.35 11.10 -32.66
N ASP A 159 22.41 11.18 -31.72
CA ASP A 159 22.52 10.50 -30.42
C ASP A 159 22.49 8.98 -30.59
N ASP A 160 21.70 8.45 -31.54
CA ASP A 160 21.65 7.02 -31.85
C ASP A 160 23.02 6.47 -32.30
N LEU A 161 23.81 7.24 -33.04
CA LEU A 161 25.16 6.83 -33.48
C LEU A 161 26.12 6.62 -32.30
N THR A 162 25.97 7.40 -31.23
CA THR A 162 26.83 7.29 -30.04
C THR A 162 26.50 6.05 -29.19
N CYS A 163 25.30 5.52 -29.34
CA CYS A 163 24.83 4.33 -28.64
C CYS A 163 25.03 3.04 -29.46
N HIS A 164 25.00 3.14 -30.79
CA HIS A 164 25.03 1.99 -31.69
C HIS A 164 26.18 2.07 -32.69
N ARG A 165 27.23 1.29 -32.43
CA ARG A 165 28.49 1.29 -33.21
C ARG A 165 28.34 0.93 -34.69
N PHE A 166 27.21 0.36 -35.10
CA PHE A 166 26.96 -0.05 -36.49
C PHE A 166 26.15 0.98 -37.29
N LEU A 167 25.64 2.04 -36.67
CA LEU A 167 25.01 3.14 -37.38
C LEU A 167 26.05 4.09 -37.95
N SER A 168 25.74 4.68 -39.09
CA SER A 168 26.59 5.66 -39.76
C SER A 168 25.89 7.02 -39.88
N ALA A 169 26.63 8.06 -40.27
CA ALA A 169 26.05 9.38 -40.56
C ALA A 169 25.00 9.32 -41.69
N GLU A 170 25.07 8.32 -42.57
CA GLU A 170 24.11 8.11 -43.67
C GLU A 170 22.75 7.61 -43.20
N ASP A 171 22.64 7.14 -41.96
CA ASP A 171 21.39 6.61 -41.40
C ASP A 171 20.52 7.67 -40.74
N ILE A 172 21.10 8.83 -40.43
CA ILE A 172 20.40 9.95 -39.80
C ILE A 172 19.19 10.37 -40.65
N GLY A 173 18.03 10.52 -39.99
CA GLY A 173 16.76 10.89 -40.62
C GLY A 173 15.97 9.72 -41.23
N LYS A 174 16.53 8.51 -41.30
CA LYS A 174 15.77 7.31 -41.70
C LYS A 174 14.90 6.82 -40.54
N PRO A 175 13.74 6.17 -40.80
CA PRO A 175 12.94 5.56 -39.76
C PRO A 175 13.73 4.53 -38.95
N ARG A 176 13.72 4.68 -37.62
CA ARG A 176 14.55 3.89 -36.72
C ARG A 176 14.28 2.38 -36.85
N ALA A 177 13.01 1.99 -36.86
CA ALA A 177 12.61 0.59 -36.98
C ALA A 177 13.04 -0.06 -38.31
N GLN A 178 13.07 0.71 -39.40
CA GLN A 178 13.52 0.21 -40.70
C GLN A 178 15.02 -0.09 -40.70
N VAL A 179 15.83 0.83 -40.15
CA VAL A 179 17.29 0.68 -40.09
C VAL A 179 17.68 -0.50 -39.19
N PHE A 180 17.13 -0.57 -37.97
CA PHE A 180 17.45 -1.66 -37.05
C PHE A 180 16.95 -3.03 -37.53
N LYS A 181 15.80 -3.09 -38.20
CA LYS A 181 15.36 -4.34 -38.86
C LYS A 181 16.46 -4.90 -39.77
N ALA A 182 17.02 -4.08 -40.65
CA ALA A 182 18.01 -4.53 -41.62
C ALA A 182 19.26 -5.11 -40.93
N VAL A 183 19.76 -4.40 -39.91
CA VAL A 183 20.96 -4.81 -39.16
C VAL A 183 20.71 -6.08 -38.35
N LEU A 184 19.61 -6.13 -37.60
CA LEU A 184 19.30 -7.26 -36.72
C LEU A 184 19.01 -8.53 -37.53
N GLN A 185 18.34 -8.41 -38.67
CA GLN A 185 18.05 -9.54 -39.58
C GLN A 185 19.33 -10.11 -40.19
N GLN A 186 20.31 -9.25 -40.52
CA GLN A 186 21.60 -9.69 -41.03
C GLN A 186 22.38 -10.50 -39.97
N ARG A 187 22.31 -10.08 -38.71
CA ARG A 187 23.00 -10.75 -37.58
C ARG A 187 22.30 -12.01 -37.12
N ASN A 188 20.98 -12.07 -37.24
CA ASN A 188 20.14 -13.21 -36.83
C ASN A 188 19.26 -13.68 -38.00
N PRO A 189 19.80 -14.40 -39.00
CA PRO A 189 19.05 -14.79 -40.20
C PRO A 189 17.83 -15.67 -39.95
N TRP A 190 17.80 -16.38 -38.82
CA TRP A 190 16.68 -17.22 -38.39
C TRP A 190 15.50 -16.44 -37.79
N MET A 191 15.71 -15.20 -37.35
CA MET A 191 14.69 -14.37 -36.71
C MET A 191 13.96 -13.55 -37.76
N GLN A 192 12.64 -13.70 -37.89
CA GLN A 192 11.83 -12.92 -38.81
C GLN A 192 11.48 -11.56 -38.20
N ILE A 193 12.02 -10.48 -38.76
CA ILE A 193 11.79 -9.12 -38.26
C ILE A 193 10.86 -8.34 -39.21
N SER A 194 9.78 -7.83 -38.66
CA SER A 194 8.87 -6.89 -39.32
C SER A 194 8.80 -5.58 -38.53
N HIS A 195 8.30 -4.51 -39.16
CA HIS A 195 8.16 -3.22 -38.49
C HIS A 195 6.96 -2.46 -39.04
N SER A 196 6.46 -1.52 -38.25
CA SER A 196 5.49 -0.51 -38.68
C SER A 196 5.63 0.75 -37.81
N ALA A 197 4.98 1.84 -38.25
CA ALA A 197 4.99 3.07 -37.49
C ALA A 197 4.06 2.96 -36.28
N LEU A 198 4.52 3.40 -35.10
CA LEU A 198 3.67 3.49 -33.91
C LEU A 198 2.60 4.57 -34.12
N THR A 199 1.32 4.20 -34.01
CA THR A 199 0.18 5.12 -34.21
C THR A 199 -0.66 5.28 -32.96
N SER A 200 -1.35 6.42 -32.82
CA SER A 200 -2.21 6.71 -31.67
C SER A 200 -3.53 5.92 -31.66
N ASN A 201 -3.74 5.01 -32.61
CA ASN A 201 -4.94 4.18 -32.68
C ASN A 201 -4.84 3.05 -31.67
N THR A 202 -5.56 3.12 -30.54
CA THR A 202 -5.50 2.11 -29.48
C THR A 202 -5.96 0.71 -29.90
N LYS A 203 -6.71 0.57 -31.00
CA LYS A 203 -7.16 -0.75 -31.48
C LYS A 203 -6.03 -1.65 -31.96
N ASN A 204 -4.96 -1.07 -32.48
CA ASN A 204 -3.83 -1.85 -32.99
C ASN A 204 -2.46 -1.18 -32.79
N LEU A 205 -2.38 0.11 -32.49
CA LEU A 205 -1.16 0.91 -32.36
C LEU A 205 -0.25 0.90 -33.60
N GLY A 206 -0.76 0.49 -34.76
CA GLY A 206 0.04 0.20 -35.95
C GLY A 206 0.47 -1.28 -36.06
N SER A 207 0.28 -2.08 -35.02
CA SER A 207 0.53 -3.53 -35.01
C SER A 207 -0.30 -4.25 -36.09
N PRO A 208 0.31 -5.21 -36.83
CA PRO A 208 -0.37 -5.98 -37.87
C PRO A 208 -1.30 -7.08 -37.32
N SER A 209 -1.16 -7.44 -36.05
CA SER A 209 -1.97 -8.44 -35.36
C SER A 209 -2.06 -8.12 -33.86
N ASN A 210 -2.90 -8.86 -33.15
CA ASN A 210 -3.00 -8.82 -31.68
C ASN A 210 -2.51 -10.13 -31.03
N ASP A 211 -2.00 -11.07 -31.83
CA ASP A 211 -1.54 -12.39 -31.43
C ASP A 211 -0.03 -12.35 -31.14
N TRP A 212 0.31 -11.88 -29.93
CA TRP A 212 1.69 -11.74 -29.45
C TRP A 212 1.86 -12.51 -28.14
N ASP A 213 2.94 -13.27 -28.04
CA ASP A 213 3.29 -14.00 -26.81
C ASP A 213 3.83 -13.06 -25.72
N LEU A 214 4.51 -11.99 -26.13
CA LEU A 214 5.05 -10.96 -25.25
C LEU A 214 5.17 -9.60 -25.97
N ALA A 215 4.73 -8.54 -25.30
CA ALA A 215 5.04 -7.17 -25.67
C ALA A 215 6.14 -6.60 -24.74
N ILE A 216 7.18 -6.02 -25.32
CA ILE A 216 8.28 -5.40 -24.56
C ILE A 216 8.28 -3.90 -24.86
N VAL A 217 8.08 -3.09 -23.82
CA VAL A 217 7.94 -1.64 -23.95
C VAL A 217 9.24 -0.97 -23.51
N THR A 218 9.91 -0.31 -24.46
CA THR A 218 11.23 0.33 -24.28
C THR A 218 11.18 1.83 -24.59
N LEU A 219 10.02 2.45 -24.40
CA LEU A 219 9.84 3.89 -24.53
C LEU A 219 10.62 4.63 -23.43
N GLY A 220 11.15 5.82 -23.75
CA GLY A 220 11.81 6.68 -22.77
C GLY A 220 10.84 7.21 -21.70
N LYS A 221 11.38 7.65 -20.56
CA LYS A 221 10.58 8.11 -19.41
C LYS A 221 9.57 9.22 -19.72
N ASP A 222 9.90 10.09 -20.68
CA ASP A 222 9.07 11.24 -21.03
C ASP A 222 7.92 10.86 -21.98
N ALA A 223 7.89 9.62 -22.47
CA ALA A 223 6.90 9.13 -23.43
C ALA A 223 5.58 8.68 -22.76
N ASN A 224 5.15 9.35 -21.70
CA ASN A 224 3.97 8.97 -20.90
C ASN A 224 2.70 8.80 -21.74
N PHE A 225 2.48 9.66 -22.74
CA PHE A 225 1.37 9.52 -23.69
C PHE A 225 1.39 8.16 -24.38
N TRP A 226 2.54 7.75 -24.91
CA TRP A 226 2.70 6.50 -25.65
C TRP A 226 2.66 5.29 -24.72
N SER A 227 3.35 5.35 -23.58
CA SER A 227 3.29 4.28 -22.58
C SER A 227 1.87 4.02 -22.11
N HIS A 228 1.07 5.06 -21.89
CA HIS A 228 -0.35 4.93 -21.56
C HIS A 228 -1.16 4.25 -22.67
N LYS A 229 -1.01 4.69 -23.93
CA LYS A 229 -1.68 4.09 -25.09
C LYS A 229 -1.30 2.63 -25.31
N VAL A 230 -0.02 2.31 -25.11
CA VAL A 230 0.48 0.93 -25.12
C VAL A 230 -0.17 0.15 -24.00
N SER A 231 -0.18 0.66 -22.76
CA SER A 231 -0.82 -0.02 -21.64
C SER A 231 -2.30 -0.32 -21.86
N GLU A 232 -3.08 0.60 -22.44
CA GLU A 232 -4.46 0.34 -22.85
C GLU A 232 -4.55 -0.84 -23.83
N TYR A 233 -3.73 -0.84 -24.88
CA TYR A 233 -3.72 -1.89 -25.90
C TYR A 233 -3.36 -3.27 -25.34
N VAL A 234 -2.30 -3.39 -24.52
CA VAL A 234 -1.91 -4.70 -23.93
C VAL A 234 -2.97 -5.25 -22.98
N HIS A 235 -3.67 -4.40 -22.23
CA HIS A 235 -4.76 -4.88 -21.35
C HIS A 235 -6.03 -5.23 -22.14
N GLN A 236 -6.40 -4.42 -23.15
CA GLN A 236 -7.56 -4.72 -24.01
C GLN A 236 -7.46 -6.05 -24.74
N HIS A 237 -6.23 -6.49 -25.06
CA HIS A 237 -5.96 -7.74 -25.79
C HIS A 237 -5.36 -8.83 -24.90
N THR A 238 -5.24 -8.61 -23.59
CA THR A 238 -4.65 -9.56 -22.63
C THR A 238 -3.25 -10.06 -23.04
N ILE A 239 -2.46 -9.20 -23.68
CA ILE A 239 -1.10 -9.52 -24.12
C ILE A 239 -0.17 -9.41 -22.91
N LYS A 240 0.66 -10.43 -22.67
CA LYS A 240 1.74 -10.37 -21.66
C LYS A 240 2.66 -9.22 -21.99
N ALA A 241 3.04 -8.40 -21.01
CA ALA A 241 3.96 -7.30 -21.27
C ALA A 241 5.00 -7.09 -20.17
N ILE A 242 6.17 -6.59 -20.56
CA ILE A 242 7.20 -6.11 -19.64
C ILE A 242 7.67 -4.73 -20.09
N TYR A 243 7.82 -3.82 -19.13
CA TYR A 243 8.28 -2.44 -19.38
C TYR A 243 9.73 -2.31 -18.95
N GLY A 244 10.51 -1.51 -19.67
CA GLY A 244 11.87 -1.19 -19.27
C GLY A 244 12.36 0.13 -19.83
N HIS A 245 12.92 0.98 -18.98
CA HIS A 245 13.43 2.29 -19.39
C HIS A 245 14.61 2.76 -18.53
N LEU A 246 15.33 3.75 -19.03
CA LEU A 246 16.29 4.52 -18.27
C LEU A 246 15.65 5.80 -17.73
N ASP A 247 15.86 6.08 -16.44
CA ASP A 247 15.54 7.35 -15.80
C ASP A 247 16.80 7.95 -15.16
N GLY A 248 17.43 8.90 -15.85
CA GLY A 248 18.69 9.48 -15.40
C GLY A 248 19.78 8.41 -15.29
N LEU A 249 20.21 8.12 -14.06
CA LEU A 249 21.23 7.11 -13.75
C LEU A 249 20.66 5.72 -13.44
N GLU A 250 19.34 5.57 -13.50
CA GLU A 250 18.64 4.38 -13.01
C GLU A 250 18.05 3.56 -14.15
N SER A 251 18.25 2.25 -14.08
CA SER A 251 17.56 1.25 -14.90
C SER A 251 16.30 0.82 -14.19
N TRP A 252 15.15 0.92 -14.86
CA TRP A 252 13.84 0.54 -14.34
C TRP A 252 13.31 -0.63 -15.17
N ILE A 253 13.14 -1.79 -14.56
CA ILE A 253 12.63 -3.02 -15.20
C ILE A 253 11.35 -3.46 -14.49
N GLY A 254 10.27 -3.58 -15.26
CA GLY A 254 8.92 -3.83 -14.76
C GLY A 254 8.00 -2.61 -14.86
N PRO A 255 6.70 -2.79 -14.56
CA PRO A 255 6.11 -4.05 -14.11
C PRO A 255 5.93 -5.06 -15.25
N ALA A 256 5.91 -6.35 -14.90
CA ALA A 256 5.39 -7.38 -15.78
C ALA A 256 3.86 -7.44 -15.60
N VAL A 257 3.11 -7.42 -16.70
CA VAL A 257 1.64 -7.38 -16.69
C VAL A 257 1.05 -8.53 -17.49
N ASN A 258 -0.16 -8.98 -17.13
CA ASN A 258 -0.87 -10.10 -17.75
C ASN A 258 -0.13 -11.46 -17.71
N ILE A 259 0.85 -11.64 -16.82
CA ILE A 259 1.64 -12.89 -16.73
C ILE A 259 0.85 -14.03 -16.06
N ASN A 260 0.18 -13.74 -14.94
CA ASN A 260 -0.41 -14.75 -14.05
C ASN A 260 -1.95 -14.77 -14.03
N ASN A 261 -2.64 -14.00 -14.90
CA ASN A 261 -4.11 -13.85 -14.93
C ASN A 261 -4.75 -13.55 -13.55
N THR A 262 -4.02 -12.91 -12.63
CA THR A 262 -4.56 -12.52 -11.33
C THR A 262 -5.29 -11.19 -11.44
N SER A 263 -6.54 -11.15 -10.97
CA SER A 263 -7.39 -9.96 -10.95
C SER A 263 -6.88 -8.83 -10.03
N SER A 264 -5.79 -9.08 -9.29
CA SER A 264 -5.16 -8.15 -8.34
C SER A 264 -3.80 -7.62 -8.82
N SER A 265 -3.41 -7.86 -10.07
CA SER A 265 -2.13 -7.38 -10.59
C SER A 265 -2.16 -5.88 -10.94
N SER A 266 -1.05 -5.18 -10.66
CA SER A 266 -0.91 -3.76 -10.98
C SER A 266 -0.26 -3.55 -12.36
N CYS A 267 -0.69 -2.51 -13.06
CA CYS A 267 -0.18 -2.17 -14.39
C CYS A 267 0.84 -1.04 -14.36
N TRP A 268 1.40 -0.70 -15.53
CA TRP A 268 2.26 0.47 -15.70
C TRP A 268 1.59 1.77 -15.24
N ASN A 269 0.29 1.96 -15.50
CA ASN A 269 -0.41 3.16 -15.04
C ASN A 269 -0.54 3.20 -13.50
N CYS A 270 -0.69 2.04 -12.85
CA CYS A 270 -0.64 1.96 -11.39
C CYS A 270 0.75 2.38 -10.87
N LEU A 271 1.85 1.88 -11.46
CA LEU A 271 3.20 2.32 -11.11
C LEU A 271 3.36 3.83 -11.26
N ARG A 272 2.97 4.37 -12.43
CA ARG A 272 3.02 5.79 -12.73
C ARG A 272 2.31 6.63 -11.67
N LEU A 273 1.06 6.30 -11.34
CA LEU A 273 0.25 7.07 -10.39
C LEU A 273 0.76 6.93 -8.95
N ARG A 274 1.26 5.74 -8.56
CA ARG A 274 1.90 5.54 -7.24
C ARG A 274 3.16 6.39 -7.10
N LYS A 275 4.03 6.40 -8.11
CA LYS A 275 5.21 7.29 -8.16
C LYS A 275 4.81 8.76 -8.02
N LEU A 276 3.87 9.20 -8.86
CA LEU A 276 3.41 10.58 -8.86
C LEU A 276 2.81 11.01 -7.52
N GLY A 277 2.12 10.10 -6.82
CA GLY A 277 1.57 10.35 -5.49
C GLY A 277 2.60 10.40 -4.37
N ALA A 278 3.70 9.67 -4.48
CA ALA A 278 4.77 9.63 -3.50
C ALA A 278 5.68 10.88 -3.54
N GLU A 279 5.68 11.61 -4.65
CA GLU A 279 6.49 12.81 -4.86
C GLU A 279 6.36 13.84 -3.73
N GLN A 280 7.49 14.40 -3.30
CA GLN A 280 7.52 15.39 -2.22
C GLN A 280 6.83 16.70 -2.64
N HIS A 281 7.07 17.13 -3.88
CA HIS A 281 6.50 18.33 -4.48
C HIS A 281 5.41 17.95 -5.51
N GLY A 282 4.28 17.47 -4.99
CA GLY A 282 3.18 16.95 -5.80
C GLY A 282 2.75 17.89 -6.93
N GLU A 283 2.50 19.17 -6.65
CA GLU A 283 2.06 20.16 -7.67
C GLU A 283 3.03 20.23 -8.86
N LEU A 284 4.32 20.44 -8.58
CA LEU A 284 5.37 20.52 -9.60
C LEU A 284 5.50 19.22 -10.39
N ALA A 285 5.43 18.07 -9.72
CA ALA A 285 5.51 16.77 -10.38
C ALA A 285 4.34 16.56 -11.37
N HIS A 286 3.13 16.95 -10.99
CA HIS A 286 1.96 16.87 -11.87
C HIS A 286 2.05 17.86 -13.05
N GLU A 287 2.58 19.06 -12.85
CA GLU A 287 2.82 20.01 -13.94
C GLU A 287 3.83 19.49 -14.96
N LEU A 288 4.94 18.92 -14.49
CA LEU A 288 5.94 18.26 -15.33
C LEU A 288 5.31 17.12 -16.12
N GLU A 289 4.51 16.28 -15.46
CA GLU A 289 3.83 15.16 -16.10
C GLU A 289 2.81 15.61 -17.16
N LYS A 290 2.02 16.64 -16.88
CA LYS A 290 1.10 17.26 -17.87
C LYS A 290 1.85 17.72 -19.12
N SER A 291 3.08 18.21 -18.97
CA SER A 291 3.92 18.60 -20.10
C SER A 291 4.36 17.39 -20.95
N ASN A 292 4.52 16.22 -20.34
CA ASN A 292 4.88 14.94 -20.97
C ASN A 292 3.66 14.19 -21.55
N LYS A 293 2.42 14.57 -21.20
CA LYS A 293 1.19 14.06 -21.84
C LYS A 293 0.97 14.58 -23.27
N LYS A 294 1.64 15.68 -23.66
CA LYS A 294 1.61 16.17 -25.05
C LYS A 294 2.51 15.27 -25.89
N ASN A 295 2.05 14.85 -27.07
CA ASN A 295 2.90 14.17 -28.04
C ASN A 295 4.04 15.10 -28.45
N ARG A 296 5.18 14.96 -27.77
CA ARG A 296 6.40 15.74 -28.00
C ARG A 296 7.42 14.89 -28.74
N ASP A 297 8.23 15.57 -29.55
CA ASP A 297 9.42 15.00 -30.15
C ASP A 297 10.51 14.83 -29.09
N GLY A 298 11.38 13.83 -29.28
CA GLY A 298 12.34 13.38 -28.27
C GLY A 298 13.27 14.48 -27.72
N ARG A 299 13.62 14.36 -26.43
CA ARG A 299 14.67 15.15 -25.78
C ARG A 299 16.04 14.52 -26.04
N ALA A 300 17.10 15.35 -26.10
CA ALA A 300 18.48 14.87 -26.13
C ALA A 300 18.75 13.91 -24.95
N ARG A 301 19.49 12.83 -25.21
CA ARG A 301 19.74 11.79 -24.21
C ARG A 301 20.87 12.19 -23.27
N SER A 302 20.71 11.93 -21.98
CA SER A 302 21.76 12.09 -20.97
C SER A 302 22.06 10.75 -20.31
N MET A 303 22.93 9.96 -20.94
CA MET A 303 23.39 8.68 -20.41
C MET A 303 24.82 8.36 -20.88
N LEU A 304 25.50 7.48 -20.14
CA LEU A 304 26.73 6.84 -20.61
C LEU A 304 26.37 5.67 -21.52
N THR A 305 27.13 5.46 -22.61
CA THR A 305 26.89 4.36 -23.57
C THR A 305 26.72 2.98 -22.93
N PRO A 306 27.48 2.57 -21.88
CA PRO A 306 27.26 1.27 -21.23
C PRO A 306 25.91 1.12 -20.54
N MET A 307 25.26 2.22 -20.13
CA MET A 307 24.00 2.16 -19.38
C MET A 307 22.88 1.55 -20.21
N SER A 308 22.79 1.89 -21.50
CA SER A 308 21.78 1.29 -22.38
C SER A 308 22.00 -0.21 -22.56
N ALA A 309 23.25 -0.66 -22.63
CA ALA A 309 23.57 -2.08 -22.76
C ALA A 309 23.16 -2.85 -21.49
N ILE A 310 23.48 -2.33 -20.30
CA ILE A 310 23.11 -2.96 -19.02
C ILE A 310 21.59 -3.05 -18.89
N THR A 311 20.86 -1.96 -19.12
CA THR A 311 19.39 -1.96 -19.08
C THR A 311 18.79 -2.93 -20.09
N GLY A 312 19.32 -2.96 -21.32
CA GLY A 312 18.87 -3.89 -22.36
C GLY A 312 19.06 -5.35 -21.97
N GLN A 313 20.20 -5.70 -21.36
CA GLN A 313 20.48 -7.04 -20.85
C GLN A 313 19.58 -7.43 -19.68
N GLN A 314 19.33 -6.52 -18.74
CA GLN A 314 18.39 -6.76 -17.64
C GLN A 314 16.97 -7.04 -18.14
N LEU A 315 16.51 -6.24 -19.12
CA LEU A 315 15.20 -6.43 -19.74
C LEU A 315 15.14 -7.74 -20.54
N ALA A 316 16.22 -8.11 -21.25
CA ALA A 316 16.31 -9.36 -22.00
C ALA A 316 16.19 -10.57 -21.09
N MET A 317 16.88 -10.54 -19.94
CA MET A 317 16.81 -11.60 -18.94
C MET A 317 15.37 -11.82 -18.47
N GLU A 318 14.64 -10.76 -18.14
CA GLU A 318 13.24 -10.87 -17.71
C GLU A 318 12.30 -11.29 -18.83
N ALA A 319 12.49 -10.79 -20.05
CA ALA A 319 11.71 -11.23 -21.22
C ALA A 319 11.89 -12.73 -21.48
N LEU A 320 13.12 -13.23 -21.40
CA LEU A 320 13.43 -14.64 -21.60
C LEU A 320 12.87 -15.53 -20.47
N LYS A 321 12.90 -15.07 -19.21
CA LYS A 321 12.21 -15.75 -18.10
C LYS A 321 10.72 -15.91 -18.39
N ILE A 322 10.06 -14.85 -18.87
CA ILE A 322 8.63 -14.88 -19.21
C ILE A 322 8.33 -15.80 -20.39
N LEU A 323 9.16 -15.76 -21.44
CA LEU A 323 8.95 -16.55 -22.66
C LEU A 323 9.19 -18.06 -22.44
N TRP A 324 10.28 -18.43 -21.74
CA TRP A 324 10.58 -19.83 -21.45
C TRP A 324 9.75 -20.39 -20.29
N GLY A 325 9.34 -19.56 -19.33
CA GLY A 325 8.56 -20.00 -18.17
C GLY A 325 9.30 -20.96 -17.24
N PHE A 326 10.64 -21.04 -17.31
CA PHE A 326 11.46 -21.91 -16.46
C PHE A 326 11.51 -21.46 -15.00
N THR A 327 11.19 -20.19 -14.76
CA THR A 327 11.01 -19.59 -13.44
C THR A 327 9.93 -18.52 -13.52
N THR A 328 9.26 -18.23 -12.41
CA THR A 328 8.26 -17.17 -12.35
C THR A 328 8.93 -15.81 -12.30
N SER A 329 8.45 -14.84 -13.09
CA SER A 329 8.91 -13.46 -12.96
C SER A 329 8.33 -12.83 -11.69
N GLU A 330 9.20 -12.35 -10.81
CA GLU A 330 8.80 -11.61 -9.62
C GLU A 330 8.32 -10.19 -9.93
N LEU A 331 8.44 -9.74 -11.18
CA LEU A 331 8.05 -8.39 -11.61
C LEU A 331 6.55 -8.24 -11.85
N SER A 332 5.75 -9.29 -11.63
CA SER A 332 4.30 -9.13 -11.50
C SER A 332 4.01 -8.29 -10.27
N SER A 333 3.37 -7.14 -10.46
CA SER A 333 3.13 -6.13 -9.41
C SER A 333 4.39 -5.61 -8.71
N HIS A 334 5.55 -5.67 -9.35
CA HIS A 334 6.79 -5.10 -8.83
C HIS A 334 7.58 -4.39 -9.93
N VAL A 335 8.43 -3.47 -9.53
CA VAL A 335 9.45 -2.87 -10.39
C VAL A 335 10.81 -2.99 -9.73
N TYR A 336 11.81 -3.36 -10.52
CA TYR A 336 13.20 -3.40 -10.11
C TYR A 336 13.91 -2.13 -10.59
N VAL A 337 14.59 -1.46 -9.68
CA VAL A 337 15.30 -0.21 -9.92
C VAL A 337 16.76 -0.40 -9.54
N GLN A 338 17.67 -0.12 -10.47
CA GLN A 338 19.10 -0.14 -10.18
C GLN A 338 19.75 1.17 -10.61
N ASN A 339 20.42 1.83 -9.67
CA ASN A 339 21.33 2.90 -10.00
C ASN A 339 22.59 2.32 -10.65
N LEU A 340 22.82 2.63 -11.92
CA LEU A 340 23.87 2.01 -12.74
C LEU A 340 25.28 2.51 -12.43
N ILE A 341 25.42 3.57 -11.64
CA ILE A 341 26.71 4.13 -11.22
C ILE A 341 27.13 3.59 -9.85
N THR A 342 26.18 3.54 -8.90
CA THR A 342 26.46 3.07 -7.53
C THR A 342 26.18 1.58 -7.35
N HIS A 343 25.53 0.94 -8.33
CA HIS A 343 25.03 -0.44 -8.29
C HIS A 343 23.98 -0.72 -7.20
N LYS A 344 23.50 0.32 -6.50
CA LYS A 344 22.40 0.18 -5.53
C LYS A 344 21.15 -0.31 -6.26
N SER A 345 20.57 -1.39 -5.75
CA SER A 345 19.44 -2.09 -6.38
C SER A 345 18.29 -2.21 -5.38
N GLU A 346 17.08 -1.90 -5.82
CA GLU A 346 15.87 -1.90 -5.01
C GLU A 346 14.73 -2.56 -5.79
N LYS A 347 13.83 -3.25 -5.08
CA LYS A 347 12.61 -3.83 -5.63
C LYS A 347 11.44 -3.17 -4.92
N HIS A 348 10.51 -2.61 -5.70
CA HIS A 348 9.35 -1.89 -5.18
C HIS A 348 8.08 -2.63 -5.58
N ALA A 349 7.30 -3.06 -4.60
CA ALA A 349 5.97 -3.61 -4.84
C ALA A 349 4.98 -2.48 -5.20
N ILE A 350 4.05 -2.77 -6.10
CA ILE A 350 3.11 -1.81 -6.64
C ILE A 350 1.69 -2.27 -6.28
N ILE A 351 1.09 -1.60 -5.31
CA ILE A 351 -0.33 -1.79 -4.98
C ILE A 351 -1.17 -1.24 -6.14
N PRO A 352 -2.12 -2.00 -6.71
CA PRO A 352 -2.96 -1.52 -7.80
C PRO A 352 -3.75 -0.27 -7.40
N ILE A 353 -3.99 0.64 -8.33
CA ILE A 353 -4.78 1.86 -8.10
C ILE A 353 -6.27 1.50 -8.22
N PRO A 354 -7.12 1.89 -7.26
CA PRO A 354 -8.57 1.74 -7.36
C PRO A 354 -9.13 2.34 -8.64
N TRP A 355 -9.97 1.58 -9.33
CA TRP A 355 -10.65 1.98 -10.56
C TRP A 355 -9.70 2.48 -11.65
N CYS A 356 -8.47 1.94 -11.68
CA CYS A 356 -7.46 2.33 -12.65
C CYS A 356 -8.02 2.25 -14.08
N GLU A 357 -7.94 3.35 -14.84
CA GLU A 357 -8.48 3.45 -16.20
C GLU A 357 -7.88 2.45 -17.21
N VAL A 358 -6.73 1.84 -16.88
CA VAL A 358 -6.03 0.88 -17.74
C VAL A 358 -6.32 -0.57 -17.36
N CYS A 359 -6.00 -0.98 -16.13
CA CYS A 359 -6.23 -2.37 -15.71
C CYS A 359 -7.63 -2.62 -15.16
N GLY A 360 -8.42 -1.57 -14.96
CA GLY A 360 -9.79 -1.67 -14.45
C GLY A 360 -9.85 -2.28 -13.05
N PHE A 361 -8.79 -2.14 -12.23
CA PHE A 361 -8.75 -2.76 -10.91
C PHE A 361 -9.90 -2.25 -10.05
N ASP A 362 -10.90 -3.10 -9.94
CA ASP A 362 -12.08 -2.88 -9.14
C ASP A 362 -12.31 -4.17 -8.34
N HIS A 363 -12.37 -4.04 -7.03
CA HIS A 363 -12.61 -5.17 -6.14
C HIS A 363 -14.11 -5.57 -6.14
N SER A 364 -14.93 -4.96 -7.01
CA SER A 364 -16.38 -5.16 -7.13
C SER A 364 -16.84 -6.58 -7.45
N HIS A 365 -15.97 -7.51 -7.86
CA HIS A 365 -16.30 -8.94 -7.88
C HIS A 365 -16.45 -9.56 -6.48
N THR A 366 -16.21 -8.80 -5.42
CA THR A 366 -16.59 -9.14 -4.03
C THR A 366 -17.58 -8.13 -3.42
N ASN A 367 -18.16 -7.21 -4.22
CA ASN A 367 -19.17 -6.24 -3.77
C ASN A 367 -20.54 -6.84 -3.40
N THR A 368 -20.60 -8.13 -3.08
CA THR A 368 -21.66 -8.69 -2.23
C THR A 368 -21.48 -8.38 -0.74
N HIS A 369 -20.40 -7.71 -0.31
CA HIS A 369 -20.17 -7.40 1.11
C HIS A 369 -20.75 -6.07 1.61
N ALA A 370 -21.14 -5.13 0.74
CA ALA A 370 -21.80 -3.88 1.15
C ALA A 370 -23.21 -4.07 1.77
N LEU A 371 -23.76 -5.30 1.72
CA LEU A 371 -25.04 -5.66 2.37
C LEU A 371 -24.90 -6.89 3.29
N SER A 372 -23.68 -7.37 3.48
CA SER A 372 -23.42 -8.60 4.21
C SER A 372 -22.21 -8.39 5.12
N MET A 373 -22.49 -7.89 6.32
CA MET A 373 -21.73 -8.27 7.52
C MET A 373 -21.89 -9.79 7.76
N GLN A 374 -21.66 -10.65 6.75
CA GLN A 374 -21.44 -12.07 6.99
C GLN A 374 -20.09 -12.18 7.64
N ARG A 375 -20.17 -12.14 8.97
CA ARG A 375 -19.16 -12.55 9.92
C ARG A 375 -18.54 -13.83 9.40
N ASP A 376 -17.31 -13.76 8.92
CA ASP A 376 -16.46 -14.93 8.83
C ASP A 376 -16.30 -15.47 10.27
N LYS A 377 -17.20 -16.38 10.66
CA LYS A 377 -17.22 -17.04 11.97
C LYS A 377 -15.98 -17.91 12.22
N LYS A 378 -15.05 -17.94 11.26
CA LYS A 378 -13.71 -18.50 11.36
C LYS A 378 -12.71 -17.53 10.72
N SER A 379 -12.64 -16.29 11.22
CA SER A 379 -11.47 -15.47 10.89
C SER A 379 -10.25 -16.24 11.36
N ALA A 380 -9.39 -16.65 10.42
CA ALA A 380 -8.00 -16.92 10.72
C ALA A 380 -7.47 -15.76 11.58
N ALA A 381 -6.58 -16.04 12.52
CA ALA A 381 -5.98 -14.99 13.35
C ALA A 381 -5.43 -13.90 12.42
N ASN A 382 -5.93 -12.66 12.55
CA ASN A 382 -5.50 -11.56 11.70
C ASN A 382 -3.97 -11.41 11.83
N PRO A 383 -3.24 -11.30 10.69
CA PRO A 383 -1.77 -11.24 10.70
C PRO A 383 -1.22 -10.11 11.56
N LEU A 384 -1.95 -9.00 11.74
CA LEU A 384 -1.57 -7.87 12.60
C LEU A 384 -1.30 -8.30 14.06
N ASN A 385 -2.00 -9.32 14.55
CA ASN A 385 -1.83 -9.82 15.92
C ASN A 385 -0.64 -10.77 16.08
N GLN A 386 -0.01 -11.17 14.98
CA GLN A 386 1.08 -12.15 14.95
C GLN A 386 2.45 -11.52 14.72
N ILE A 387 2.51 -10.21 14.45
CA ILE A 387 3.75 -9.49 14.19
C ILE A 387 4.55 -9.37 15.48
N GLN A 388 5.71 -9.99 15.50
CA GLN A 388 6.64 -10.01 16.63
C GLN A 388 7.98 -9.33 16.30
N ASP A 389 8.31 -9.19 15.02
CA ASP A 389 9.58 -8.61 14.56
C ASP A 389 9.42 -7.70 13.34
N ILE A 390 10.54 -7.06 12.98
CA ILE A 390 10.62 -6.09 11.88
C ILE A 390 10.49 -6.75 10.50
N GLU A 391 10.93 -8.00 10.34
CA GLU A 391 10.88 -8.68 9.04
C GLU A 391 9.44 -9.10 8.70
N GLN A 392 8.68 -9.57 9.69
CA GLN A 392 7.24 -9.80 9.57
C GLN A 392 6.49 -8.50 9.27
N PHE A 393 6.87 -7.39 9.90
CA PHE A 393 6.30 -6.07 9.59
C PHE A 393 6.57 -5.67 8.13
N LYS A 394 7.82 -5.75 7.67
CA LYS A 394 8.22 -5.41 6.29
C LYS A 394 7.50 -6.28 5.27
N SER A 395 7.39 -7.58 5.53
CA SER A 395 6.70 -8.51 4.64
C SER A 395 5.20 -8.21 4.56
N LEU A 396 4.53 -7.95 5.69
CA LEU A 396 3.10 -7.66 5.70
C LEU A 396 2.76 -6.31 5.04
N PHE A 397 3.65 -5.32 5.17
CA PHE A 397 3.48 -3.97 4.64
C PHE A 397 4.30 -3.69 3.37
N GLU A 398 4.76 -4.74 2.70
CA GLU A 398 5.45 -4.62 1.41
C GLU A 398 4.56 -3.89 0.40
N GLY A 399 5.10 -2.86 -0.27
CA GLY A 399 4.37 -2.00 -1.20
C GLY A 399 3.41 -1.00 -0.55
N TRP A 400 3.04 -1.18 0.71
CA TRP A 400 2.30 -0.17 1.47
C TRP A 400 3.21 0.91 2.02
N VAL A 401 4.35 0.50 2.59
CA VAL A 401 5.39 1.38 3.12
C VAL A 401 6.58 1.37 2.16
N ASP A 402 6.65 2.36 1.27
CA ASP A 402 7.69 2.46 0.25
C ASP A 402 7.81 3.93 -0.21
N PRO A 403 9.01 4.52 -0.26
CA PRO A 403 9.19 5.93 -0.62
C PRO A 403 8.91 6.26 -2.08
N ILE A 404 8.84 5.25 -2.96
CA ILE A 404 8.63 5.39 -4.40
C ILE A 404 7.20 5.01 -4.78
N THR A 405 6.70 3.87 -4.29
CA THR A 405 5.40 3.31 -4.74
C THR A 405 4.36 3.21 -3.62
N GLY A 406 4.73 3.50 -2.38
CA GLY A 406 3.91 3.25 -1.21
C GLY A 406 2.77 4.25 -1.03
N VAL A 407 1.70 3.81 -0.37
CA VAL A 407 0.69 4.73 0.21
C VAL A 407 1.27 5.46 1.41
N VAL A 408 2.22 4.84 2.11
CA VAL A 408 3.04 5.43 3.16
C VAL A 408 4.44 5.65 2.59
N ARG A 409 4.74 6.88 2.14
CA ARG A 409 6.04 7.25 1.55
C ARG A 409 7.15 7.38 2.59
N GLN A 410 6.79 7.62 3.84
CA GLN A 410 7.75 7.83 4.91
C GLN A 410 7.18 7.26 6.20
N LEU A 411 7.97 6.44 6.89
CA LEU A 411 7.64 5.92 8.20
C LEU A 411 8.81 6.20 9.13
N THR A 412 8.57 7.02 10.15
CA THR A 412 9.60 7.44 11.10
C THR A 412 9.17 7.09 12.52
N GLY A 413 10.06 6.44 13.27
CA GLY A 413 9.97 6.41 14.72
C GLY A 413 10.36 7.77 15.30
N HIS A 414 9.68 8.22 16.34
CA HIS A 414 10.02 9.43 17.07
C HIS A 414 10.61 9.04 18.44
N ALA A 415 11.80 9.55 18.77
CA ALA A 415 12.26 9.65 20.14
C ALA A 415 13.34 10.74 20.33
N SER A 416 13.08 11.62 21.30
CA SER A 416 14.01 12.31 22.24
C SER A 416 13.57 13.75 22.58
N HIS A 417 12.27 13.98 22.76
CA HIS A 417 11.79 15.04 23.64
C HIS A 417 10.95 14.34 24.71
N LEU A 418 11.47 14.31 25.95
CA LEU A 418 10.90 13.62 27.11
C LEU A 418 9.36 13.63 27.13
N PRO A 419 8.71 12.50 27.50
CA PRO A 419 9.27 11.22 27.97
C PRO A 419 9.67 10.24 26.85
N ASP A 420 10.55 9.28 27.16
CA ASP A 420 10.99 8.20 26.23
C ASP A 420 9.88 7.16 25.94
N PHE A 421 8.73 7.29 26.61
CA PHE A 421 7.58 6.40 26.49
C PHE A 421 6.28 7.23 26.56
N PRO A 422 5.24 6.95 25.75
CA PRO A 422 5.13 5.83 24.82
C PRO A 422 6.07 5.94 23.61
N ILE A 423 6.37 4.80 23.00
CA ILE A 423 7.06 4.82 21.70
C ILE A 423 6.07 5.37 20.69
N THR A 424 6.52 6.31 19.86
CA THR A 424 5.68 6.99 18.87
C THR A 424 6.26 6.85 17.46
N ALA A 425 5.40 6.91 16.46
CA ALA A 425 5.77 6.82 15.06
C ALA A 425 4.87 7.75 14.22
N SER A 426 5.34 8.17 13.05
CA SER A 426 4.48 8.84 12.07
C SER A 426 4.66 8.26 10.70
N ALA A 427 3.55 8.20 9.98
CA ALA A 427 3.44 7.66 8.63
C ALA A 427 2.97 8.77 7.69
N GLY A 428 3.88 9.31 6.88
CA GLY A 428 3.57 10.29 5.85
C GLY A 428 2.80 9.63 4.71
N VAL A 429 1.58 10.10 4.45
CA VAL A 429 0.69 9.54 3.42
C VAL A 429 1.05 10.16 2.07
N SER A 430 1.16 9.32 1.05
CA SER A 430 1.28 9.73 -0.35
C SER A 430 0.00 10.40 -0.83
N SER A 431 0.11 11.41 -1.68
CA SER A 431 -1.06 12.05 -2.28
C SER A 431 -1.73 11.05 -3.22
N PHE A 432 -3.03 10.82 -3.08
CA PHE A 432 -3.75 10.09 -4.12
C PHE A 432 -3.92 10.97 -5.35
N THR A 433 -3.73 10.40 -6.54
CA THR A 433 -3.88 11.09 -7.81
C THR A 433 -4.35 10.15 -8.91
N GLU A 434 -5.21 10.65 -9.79
CA GLU A 434 -5.57 10.04 -11.08
C GLU A 434 -4.88 10.80 -12.24
N GLY A 435 -3.71 11.40 -11.95
CA GLY A 435 -2.95 12.24 -12.88
C GLY A 435 -3.30 13.73 -12.79
N GLU A 436 -4.03 14.14 -11.77
CA GLU A 436 -4.38 15.53 -11.45
C GLU A 436 -4.05 15.82 -9.98
N PHE A 437 -3.46 16.99 -9.71
CA PHE A 437 -3.07 17.37 -8.36
C PHE A 437 -4.28 17.87 -7.57
N ASP A 438 -4.51 17.26 -6.40
CA ASP A 438 -5.50 17.74 -5.43
C ASP A 438 -4.80 18.21 -4.16
N PRO A 439 -4.76 19.53 -3.87
CA PRO A 439 -4.09 20.06 -2.68
C PRO A 439 -4.73 19.53 -1.38
N ARG A 440 -5.99 19.09 -1.40
CA ARG A 440 -6.67 18.52 -0.23
C ARG A 440 -6.12 17.14 0.14
N ALA A 441 -5.53 16.43 -0.81
CA ALA A 441 -4.95 15.11 -0.60
C ALA A 441 -3.50 15.18 -0.07
N SER A 442 -2.90 16.37 0.01
CA SER A 442 -1.51 16.55 0.44
C SER A 442 -1.38 16.70 1.96
N GLY A 443 -0.19 16.40 2.48
CA GLY A 443 0.21 16.71 3.86
C GLY A 443 -0.43 15.84 4.96
N GLN A 444 -1.10 14.74 4.60
CA GLN A 444 -1.69 13.82 5.58
C GLN A 444 -0.61 12.98 6.27
N VAL A 445 -0.73 12.82 7.58
CA VAL A 445 0.20 12.05 8.42
C VAL A 445 -0.58 11.19 9.41
N GLY A 446 -0.37 9.88 9.41
CA GLY A 446 -0.85 9.01 10.49
C GLY A 446 0.09 9.08 11.70
N SER A 447 -0.46 9.10 12.91
CA SER A 447 0.30 9.09 14.16
C SER A 447 0.10 7.79 14.92
N GLY A 448 1.20 7.17 15.32
CA GLY A 448 1.20 5.88 15.99
C GLY A 448 1.81 5.97 17.36
N LYS A 449 1.27 5.18 18.28
CA LYS A 449 1.83 5.00 19.61
C LYS A 449 1.68 3.58 20.09
N GLY A 450 2.66 3.12 20.86
CA GLY A 450 2.75 1.72 21.25
C GLY A 450 3.55 1.50 22.52
N LEU A 451 3.46 0.27 23.03
CA LEU A 451 4.31 -0.19 24.12
C LEU A 451 5.74 -0.49 23.63
N ASP A 452 5.92 -0.62 22.33
CA ASP A 452 7.15 -0.93 21.59
C ASP A 452 7.10 -0.28 20.19
N HIS A 453 8.22 -0.37 19.46
CA HIS A 453 8.32 0.21 18.12
C HIS A 453 7.33 -0.41 17.13
N ILE A 454 7.15 -1.72 17.13
CA ILE A 454 6.31 -2.42 16.16
C ILE A 454 4.85 -1.96 16.29
N SER A 455 4.30 -1.98 17.51
CA SER A 455 2.94 -1.53 17.78
C SER A 455 2.74 -0.04 17.44
N ALA A 456 3.74 0.81 17.69
CA ALA A 456 3.69 2.21 17.28
C ALA A 456 3.67 2.37 15.75
N HIS A 457 4.51 1.63 15.02
CA HIS A 457 4.56 1.68 13.55
C HIS A 457 3.27 1.12 12.92
N ILE A 458 2.73 0.01 13.43
CA ILE A 458 1.43 -0.55 13.00
C ILE A 458 0.32 0.48 13.23
N SER A 459 0.30 1.14 14.39
CA SER A 459 -0.69 2.18 14.69
C SER A 459 -0.58 3.37 13.71
N ALA A 460 0.63 3.83 13.40
CA ALA A 460 0.85 4.94 12.47
C ALA A 460 0.43 4.57 11.04
N VAL A 461 0.81 3.38 10.57
CA VAL A 461 0.42 2.88 9.25
C VAL A 461 -1.09 2.68 9.17
N GLY A 462 -1.71 2.12 10.21
CA GLY A 462 -3.16 1.94 10.28
C GLY A 462 -3.91 3.27 10.11
N GLU A 463 -3.50 4.31 10.84
CA GLU A 463 -4.12 5.64 10.72
C GLU A 463 -3.82 6.31 9.36
N ALA A 464 -2.61 6.14 8.82
CA ALA A 464 -2.27 6.65 7.49
C ALA A 464 -3.16 6.02 6.41
N LEU A 465 -3.32 4.70 6.44
CA LEU A 465 -4.14 3.97 5.49
C LEU A 465 -5.64 4.22 5.70
N GLU A 466 -6.08 4.45 6.93
CA GLU A 466 -7.44 4.91 7.27
C GLU A 466 -7.77 6.21 6.55
N ARG A 467 -6.93 7.25 6.71
CA ARG A 467 -7.12 8.56 6.08
C ARG A 467 -7.07 8.47 4.56
N TYR A 468 -6.13 7.68 4.03
CA TYR A 468 -6.05 7.40 2.60
C TYR A 468 -7.36 6.81 2.09
N SER A 469 -7.81 5.71 2.68
CA SER A 469 -8.98 4.97 2.24
C SER A 469 -10.26 5.81 2.31
N ALA A 470 -10.46 6.52 3.41
CA ALA A 470 -11.62 7.38 3.61
C ALA A 470 -11.68 8.55 2.63
N ALA A 471 -10.56 8.91 1.99
CA ALA A 471 -10.52 9.92 0.95
C ALA A 471 -10.86 9.39 -0.45
N ARG A 472 -10.96 8.06 -0.63
CA ARG A 472 -11.18 7.43 -1.95
C ARG A 472 -12.64 7.02 -2.12
N TYR A 473 -13.23 7.42 -3.24
CA TYR A 473 -14.60 7.08 -3.62
C TYR A 473 -14.81 7.29 -5.13
N GLN A 474 -15.78 6.57 -5.70
CA GLN A 474 -16.28 6.84 -7.04
C GLN A 474 -17.66 7.50 -6.95
N LEU A 475 -17.87 8.64 -7.62
CA LEU A 475 -19.16 9.34 -7.55
C LEU A 475 -20.33 8.49 -8.08
N SER A 476 -20.07 7.55 -8.98
CA SER A 476 -21.06 6.60 -9.50
C SER A 476 -21.60 5.64 -8.44
N ASP A 477 -20.90 5.44 -7.33
CA ASP A 477 -21.36 4.59 -6.22
C ASP A 477 -22.40 5.30 -5.35
N PHE A 478 -22.53 6.62 -5.49
CA PHE A 478 -23.44 7.44 -4.70
C PHE A 478 -24.75 7.70 -5.43
N LYS A 479 -25.81 7.79 -4.63
CA LYS A 479 -27.12 8.24 -5.11
C LYS A 479 -27.20 9.76 -4.95
N TYR A 480 -27.27 10.51 -6.05
CA TYR A 480 -27.51 11.95 -6.01
C TYR A 480 -29.02 12.25 -5.94
N ALA A 481 -29.51 12.61 -4.76
CA ALA A 481 -30.95 12.69 -4.48
C ALA A 481 -31.29 13.69 -3.36
N SER A 482 -32.52 14.19 -3.38
CA SER A 482 -33.13 14.80 -2.19
C SER A 482 -33.72 13.72 -1.29
N ILE A 483 -34.00 14.04 -0.02
CA ILE A 483 -34.60 13.08 0.93
C ILE A 483 -35.86 12.42 0.35
N SER A 484 -36.73 13.20 -0.30
CA SER A 484 -37.99 12.70 -0.88
C SER A 484 -37.82 11.66 -2.00
N GLN A 485 -36.61 11.53 -2.55
CA GLN A 485 -36.27 10.60 -3.63
C GLN A 485 -35.53 9.35 -3.12
N LEU A 486 -35.29 9.26 -1.81
CA LEU A 486 -34.74 8.07 -1.17
C LEU A 486 -35.84 7.06 -0.87
N HIS A 487 -35.47 5.79 -0.90
CA HIS A 487 -36.30 4.67 -0.46
C HIS A 487 -35.56 3.97 0.68
N GLY A 488 -36.26 3.68 1.78
CA GLY A 488 -35.68 3.12 3.00
C GLY A 488 -35.21 4.19 3.99
N ASP A 489 -34.49 3.75 5.02
CA ASP A 489 -34.01 4.61 6.09
C ASP A 489 -32.88 5.52 5.60
N TYR A 490 -32.74 6.68 6.24
CA TYR A 490 -31.66 7.62 5.99
C TYR A 490 -31.28 8.35 7.26
N VAL A 491 -30.02 8.79 7.34
CA VAL A 491 -29.57 9.73 8.38
C VAL A 491 -30.02 11.14 7.96
N ASP A 492 -31.01 11.71 8.64
CA ASP A 492 -31.47 13.07 8.37
C ASP A 492 -30.38 14.09 8.78
N PRO A 493 -29.88 14.94 7.85
CA PRO A 493 -28.87 15.93 8.18
C PRO A 493 -29.28 16.92 9.29
N ASP A 494 -30.57 17.12 9.53
CA ASP A 494 -31.05 17.94 10.66
C ASP A 494 -30.66 17.35 12.03
N THR A 495 -30.37 16.05 12.10
CA THR A 495 -29.95 15.35 13.32
C THR A 495 -28.44 15.34 13.54
N LEU A 496 -27.66 15.90 12.60
CA LEU A 496 -26.19 15.95 12.65
C LEU A 496 -25.65 17.20 13.37
N VAL A 497 -26.53 17.89 14.11
CA VAL A 497 -26.21 19.11 14.89
C VAL A 497 -25.56 20.16 13.99
N LEU A 498 -26.37 20.94 13.28
CA LEU A 498 -25.86 21.94 12.33
C LEU A 498 -25.60 23.31 13.00
N TYR A 499 -25.32 24.33 12.18
CA TYR A 499 -24.97 25.67 12.64
C TYR A 499 -26.20 26.52 12.95
N SER A 500 -26.01 27.51 13.82
CA SER A 500 -27.05 28.49 14.14
C SER A 500 -27.33 29.45 12.97
N ASN A 501 -28.53 30.05 12.94
CA ASN A 501 -28.86 31.10 11.97
C ASN A 501 -27.87 32.28 12.00
N LYS A 502 -27.32 32.60 13.18
CA LYS A 502 -26.30 33.65 13.34
C LYS A 502 -25.02 33.29 12.58
N GLN A 503 -24.54 32.04 12.71
CA GLN A 503 -23.34 31.57 12.00
C GLN A 503 -23.54 31.58 10.48
N TYR A 504 -24.68 31.08 10.00
CA TYR A 504 -25.00 31.12 8.56
C TYR A 504 -25.10 32.54 8.00
N SER A 505 -25.36 33.54 8.83
CA SER A 505 -25.44 34.95 8.41
C SER A 505 -24.07 35.65 8.44
N THR A 506 -23.02 34.99 8.94
CA THR A 506 -21.66 35.55 8.97
C THR A 506 -21.10 35.63 7.55
N PRO A 507 -20.50 36.76 7.14
CA PRO A 507 -19.83 36.86 5.84
C PRO A 507 -18.78 35.75 5.65
N ASN A 508 -18.74 35.16 4.46
CA ASN A 508 -17.80 34.10 4.08
C ASN A 508 -17.87 32.83 4.95
N PHE A 509 -19.01 32.53 5.57
CA PHE A 509 -19.20 31.27 6.28
C PHE A 509 -19.06 30.08 5.31
N PRO A 510 -18.15 29.12 5.58
CA PRO A 510 -17.75 28.12 4.59
C PRO A 510 -18.75 26.98 4.40
N PHE A 511 -19.87 26.98 5.14
CA PHE A 511 -20.88 25.92 5.05
C PHE A 511 -22.24 26.45 4.59
N HIS A 512 -22.85 25.75 3.64
CA HIS A 512 -24.18 26.07 3.15
C HIS A 512 -25.27 25.60 4.13
N LYS A 513 -26.36 26.35 4.23
CA LYS A 513 -27.49 25.97 5.07
C LYS A 513 -28.20 24.74 4.49
N TRP A 514 -28.42 23.71 5.30
CA TRP A 514 -29.11 22.49 4.86
C TRP A 514 -30.60 22.76 4.58
N HIS A 515 -31.13 22.14 3.51
CA HIS A 515 -32.55 22.19 3.16
C HIS A 515 -33.03 20.83 2.62
N LYS A 516 -34.15 20.30 3.15
CA LYS A 516 -34.67 18.96 2.76
C LYS A 516 -34.95 18.73 1.27
N LYS A 517 -35.19 19.80 0.52
CA LYS A 517 -35.45 19.74 -0.94
C LYS A 517 -34.17 19.71 -1.78
N GLN A 518 -33.01 20.02 -1.21
CA GLN A 518 -31.76 20.02 -1.95
C GLN A 518 -31.29 18.59 -2.22
N LYS A 519 -30.66 18.39 -3.37
CA LYS A 519 -30.03 17.11 -3.70
C LYS A 519 -28.61 17.12 -3.17
N ILE A 520 -28.22 16.00 -2.56
CA ILE A 520 -26.85 15.71 -2.12
C ILE A 520 -26.48 14.29 -2.53
N HIS A 521 -25.19 13.97 -2.45
CA HIS A 521 -24.72 12.60 -2.59
C HIS A 521 -24.99 11.78 -1.32
N TRP A 522 -25.58 10.60 -1.51
CA TRP A 522 -25.83 9.62 -0.46
C TRP A 522 -25.05 8.34 -0.72
N CYS A 523 -24.33 7.87 0.29
CA CYS A 523 -23.68 6.56 0.28
C CYS A 523 -24.52 5.55 1.07
N ARG A 524 -24.20 4.27 0.88
CA ARG A 524 -24.83 3.18 1.63
C ARG A 524 -24.11 2.97 2.96
N GLY A 525 -24.87 2.71 4.00
CA GLY A 525 -24.38 2.24 5.29
C GLY A 525 -25.35 1.23 5.90
N SER A 526 -25.07 0.84 7.14
CA SER A 526 -25.98 0.03 7.96
C SER A 526 -26.17 0.66 9.33
N TRP A 527 -27.37 0.57 9.88
CA TRP A 527 -27.58 0.90 11.28
C TRP A 527 -26.85 -0.11 12.17
N LEU A 528 -25.99 0.37 13.07
CA LEU A 528 -25.20 -0.49 13.94
C LEU A 528 -26.12 -1.45 14.71
N ALA A 529 -27.20 -0.96 15.31
CA ALA A 529 -28.11 -1.77 16.13
C ALA A 529 -28.79 -2.93 15.40
N THR A 530 -29.27 -2.68 14.19
CA THR A 530 -30.19 -3.59 13.48
C THR A 530 -29.58 -4.24 12.24
N ASP A 531 -28.39 -3.82 11.84
CA ASP A 531 -27.72 -4.18 10.58
C ASP A 531 -28.58 -3.85 9.32
N LYS A 532 -29.65 -3.05 9.47
CA LYS A 532 -30.51 -2.63 8.37
C LYS A 532 -29.81 -1.59 7.48
N PRO A 533 -30.00 -1.65 6.15
CA PRO A 533 -29.46 -0.64 5.24
C PRO A 533 -29.99 0.77 5.54
N VAL A 534 -29.10 1.76 5.46
CA VAL A 534 -29.42 3.18 5.65
C VAL A 534 -28.67 4.04 4.63
N TRP A 535 -29.30 5.09 4.11
CA TRP A 535 -28.62 6.11 3.31
C TRP A 535 -27.95 7.13 4.22
N VAL A 536 -26.67 7.39 4.00
CA VAL A 536 -25.87 8.35 4.79
C VAL A 536 -25.36 9.47 3.88
N PRO A 537 -25.41 10.75 4.28
CA PRO A 537 -24.83 11.84 3.49
C PRO A 537 -23.33 11.63 3.25
N ALA A 538 -22.91 11.57 1.99
CA ALA A 538 -21.51 11.26 1.63
C ALA A 538 -20.51 12.27 2.23
N LEU A 539 -20.92 13.54 2.40
CA LEU A 539 -20.10 14.59 3.01
C LEU A 539 -19.54 14.19 4.38
N VAL A 540 -20.36 13.58 5.24
CA VAL A 540 -19.93 13.23 6.61
C VAL A 540 -19.35 11.82 6.69
N SER A 541 -19.47 11.04 5.62
CA SER A 541 -19.00 9.66 5.52
C SER A 541 -17.55 9.55 5.04
N TYR A 542 -17.15 10.37 4.06
CA TYR A 542 -15.82 10.32 3.46
C TYR A 542 -14.96 11.50 3.91
N PHE A 543 -13.68 11.23 4.17
CA PHE A 543 -12.70 12.26 4.46
C PHE A 543 -12.37 13.04 3.17
N ASN A 544 -12.25 14.37 3.22
CA ASN A 544 -12.00 15.19 2.02
C ASN A 544 -12.98 14.96 0.85
N PHE A 545 -14.26 14.67 1.14
CA PHE A 545 -15.29 14.51 0.10
C PHE A 545 -15.43 15.79 -0.75
N ALA A 546 -15.24 15.64 -2.06
CA ALA A 546 -15.31 16.72 -3.03
C ALA A 546 -16.76 16.95 -3.44
N CYS A 547 -17.30 18.09 -3.05
CA CYS A 547 -18.65 18.46 -3.40
C CYS A 547 -18.78 19.97 -3.67
N PRO A 548 -19.79 20.39 -4.46
CA PRO A 548 -20.12 21.80 -4.60
C PRO A 548 -20.49 22.42 -3.24
N TYR A 549 -20.28 23.73 -3.09
CA TYR A 549 -20.62 24.48 -1.87
C TYR A 549 -22.04 24.21 -1.35
N LYS A 550 -23.03 24.04 -2.23
CA LYS A 550 -24.43 23.73 -1.87
C LYS A 550 -24.61 22.43 -1.09
N GLU A 551 -23.70 21.47 -1.25
CA GLU A 551 -23.72 20.20 -0.52
C GLU A 551 -22.87 20.27 0.75
N GLN A 552 -22.01 21.28 0.90
CA GLN A 552 -21.05 21.43 2.00
C GLN A 552 -21.73 22.00 3.25
N PHE A 553 -22.62 21.25 3.88
CA PHE A 553 -23.45 21.72 5.00
C PHE A 553 -22.82 21.61 6.39
N SER A 554 -21.64 20.97 6.51
CA SER A 554 -20.93 20.75 7.78
C SER A 554 -19.41 20.68 7.59
N GLN A 555 -18.65 21.03 8.63
CA GLN A 555 -17.24 20.67 8.77
C GLN A 555 -17.12 19.14 8.83
N VAL A 556 -16.11 18.61 8.14
CA VAL A 556 -15.74 17.19 8.16
C VAL A 556 -14.41 17.08 8.91
N SER A 557 -14.36 16.19 9.90
CA SER A 557 -13.14 15.81 10.61
C SER A 557 -12.97 14.30 10.57
N SER A 558 -11.89 13.77 11.13
CA SER A 558 -11.67 12.33 11.31
C SER A 558 -12.63 11.68 12.32
N ASN A 559 -13.42 12.47 13.07
CA ASN A 559 -14.30 11.95 14.13
C ASN A 559 -15.15 10.75 13.69
N GLY A 560 -14.96 9.62 14.36
CA GLY A 560 -15.68 8.39 14.09
C GLY A 560 -15.12 7.63 12.90
N LEU A 561 -13.87 7.87 12.49
CA LEU A 561 -13.19 7.13 11.44
C LEU A 561 -12.20 6.18 12.12
N ALA A 562 -12.17 4.91 11.69
CA ALA A 562 -11.23 3.97 12.25
C ALA A 562 -10.81 2.89 11.26
N ALA A 563 -9.51 2.60 11.22
CA ALA A 563 -9.01 1.32 10.76
C ALA A 563 -9.13 0.24 11.87
N GLY A 564 -9.46 -0.98 11.44
CA GLY A 564 -9.53 -2.16 12.27
C GLY A 564 -9.10 -3.42 11.52
N GLN A 565 -8.93 -4.51 12.26
CA GLN A 565 -8.46 -5.79 11.71
C GLN A 565 -9.53 -6.53 10.88
N ASN A 566 -10.78 -6.10 10.96
CA ASN A 566 -11.92 -6.55 10.16
C ASN A 566 -13.04 -5.50 10.28
N ASN A 567 -14.16 -5.70 9.56
CA ASN A 567 -15.26 -4.73 9.55
C ASN A 567 -15.90 -4.50 10.94
N ASP A 568 -16.02 -5.55 11.76
CA ASP A 568 -16.60 -5.44 13.11
C ASP A 568 -15.67 -4.63 14.04
N ASP A 569 -14.37 -4.89 14.00
CA ASP A 569 -13.37 -4.15 14.78
C ASP A 569 -13.26 -2.68 14.32
N ALA A 570 -13.26 -2.45 13.01
CA ALA A 570 -13.26 -1.09 12.45
C ALA A 570 -14.51 -0.32 12.90
N ALA A 571 -15.69 -0.92 12.81
CA ALA A 571 -16.94 -0.32 13.28
C ALA A 571 -16.93 -0.04 14.79
N LEU A 572 -16.41 -0.97 15.60
CA LEU A 572 -16.29 -0.80 17.05
C LEU A 572 -15.39 0.37 17.42
N ARG A 573 -14.21 0.46 16.80
CA ARG A 573 -13.23 1.52 17.03
C ARG A 573 -13.76 2.88 16.58
N ALA A 574 -14.43 2.92 15.42
CA ALA A 574 -15.10 4.12 14.92
C ALA A 574 -16.17 4.61 15.90
N CYS A 575 -16.97 3.70 16.48
CA CYS A 575 -17.95 4.06 17.49
C CYS A 575 -17.30 4.58 18.79
N TYR A 576 -16.21 3.95 19.25
CA TYR A 576 -15.51 4.43 20.44
C TYR A 576 -14.97 5.85 20.25
N GLU A 577 -14.38 6.17 19.10
CA GLU A 577 -13.94 7.53 18.83
C GLU A 577 -15.13 8.52 18.79
N LEU A 578 -16.22 8.14 18.14
CA LEU A 578 -17.43 8.97 18.07
C LEU A 578 -18.01 9.26 19.47
N ILE A 579 -18.07 8.25 20.34
CA ILE A 579 -18.52 8.37 21.73
C ILE A 579 -17.56 9.25 22.53
N GLU A 580 -16.25 9.12 22.31
CA GLU A 580 -15.23 9.90 22.99
C GLU A 580 -15.42 11.41 22.75
N ARG A 581 -15.61 11.80 21.49
CA ARG A 581 -15.86 13.20 21.14
C ARG A 581 -17.19 13.68 21.70
N ASP A 582 -18.25 12.89 21.59
CA ASP A 582 -19.57 13.24 22.12
C ASP A 582 -19.54 13.48 23.63
N ALA A 583 -18.97 12.55 24.40
CA ALA A 583 -18.88 12.63 25.85
C ALA A 583 -18.05 13.84 26.31
N MET A 584 -16.92 14.11 25.65
CA MET A 584 -16.09 15.27 25.97
C MET A 584 -16.81 16.58 25.63
N MET A 585 -17.41 16.69 24.45
CA MET A 585 -18.06 17.93 24.03
C MET A 585 -19.30 18.24 24.87
N LEU A 586 -20.13 17.24 25.18
CA LEU A 586 -21.29 17.41 26.06
C LEU A 586 -20.86 17.79 27.49
N THR A 587 -19.85 17.11 28.04
CA THR A 587 -19.30 17.44 29.36
C THR A 587 -18.77 18.86 29.40
N TRP A 588 -17.97 19.25 28.40
CA TRP A 588 -17.35 20.57 28.32
C TRP A 588 -18.39 21.69 28.19
N TYR A 589 -19.36 21.52 27.29
CA TYR A 589 -20.36 22.55 27.02
C TYR A 589 -21.38 22.70 28.14
N ALA A 590 -21.78 21.61 28.79
CA ALA A 590 -22.71 21.66 29.91
C ALA A 590 -22.01 21.83 31.28
N GLN A 591 -20.68 21.92 31.28
CA GLN A 591 -19.83 21.96 32.48
C GLN A 591 -20.27 20.89 33.49
N LEU A 592 -20.38 19.64 33.04
CA LEU A 592 -20.85 18.56 33.88
C LEU A 592 -19.78 18.21 34.93
N PRO A 593 -20.14 18.09 36.22
CA PRO A 593 -19.22 17.60 37.22
C PRO A 593 -18.79 16.18 36.87
N CYS A 594 -17.50 15.89 37.00
CA CYS A 594 -16.93 14.58 36.69
C CYS A 594 -16.52 13.84 37.95
N GLU A 595 -16.37 12.53 37.83
CA GLU A 595 -15.86 11.67 38.89
C GLU A 595 -14.35 11.47 38.71
N ARG A 596 -13.54 11.73 39.74
CA ARG A 596 -12.09 11.45 39.69
C ARG A 596 -11.86 9.96 39.77
N LEU A 597 -10.92 9.47 38.98
CA LEU A 597 -10.51 8.08 38.93
C LEU A 597 -9.07 7.94 39.42
N CYS A 598 -8.82 6.93 40.25
CA CYS A 598 -7.47 6.57 40.69
C CYS A 598 -6.79 5.67 39.65
N TYR A 599 -5.67 6.14 39.09
CA TYR A 599 -4.88 5.37 38.13
C TYR A 599 -3.80 4.48 38.76
N GLU A 600 -3.72 4.39 40.09
CA GLU A 600 -2.63 3.70 40.80
C GLU A 600 -2.52 2.21 40.43
N ALA A 601 -3.64 1.55 40.14
CA ALA A 601 -3.65 0.16 39.66
C ALA A 601 -2.90 -0.05 38.32
N LEU A 602 -2.74 1.01 37.53
CA LEU A 602 -2.03 1.05 36.25
C LEU A 602 -0.64 1.67 36.37
N ASN A 603 -0.30 2.30 37.50
CA ASN A 603 0.96 2.97 37.76
C ASN A 603 2.12 1.97 38.04
N LYS A 604 2.43 1.13 37.06
CA LYS A 604 3.45 0.07 37.14
C LYS A 604 4.18 -0.13 35.82
N GLY A 605 5.37 -0.72 35.87
CA GLY A 605 6.19 -0.99 34.69
C GLY A 605 6.46 0.27 33.86
N LYS A 606 6.34 0.18 32.53
CA LYS A 606 6.58 1.30 31.59
C LYS A 606 5.65 2.51 31.81
N MET A 607 4.41 2.27 32.27
CA MET A 607 3.47 3.36 32.55
C MET A 607 3.97 4.26 33.67
N ARG A 608 4.50 3.66 34.76
CA ARG A 608 5.09 4.40 35.87
C ARG A 608 6.26 5.26 35.40
N VAL A 609 7.13 4.75 34.55
CA VAL A 609 8.27 5.51 34.01
C VAL A 609 7.81 6.78 33.31
N MET A 610 6.80 6.68 32.43
CA MET A 610 6.23 7.85 31.77
C MET A 610 5.57 8.84 32.72
N ILE A 611 4.80 8.35 33.71
CA ILE A 611 4.18 9.21 34.72
C ILE A 611 5.26 9.93 35.53
N ASP A 612 6.30 9.22 35.98
CA ASP A 612 7.43 9.77 36.73
C ASP A 612 8.18 10.83 35.89
N ASP A 613 8.37 10.60 34.59
CA ASP A 613 9.04 11.54 33.70
C ASP A 613 8.20 12.81 33.43
N LEU A 614 6.90 12.67 33.21
CA LEU A 614 5.99 13.82 33.14
C LEU A 614 5.98 14.60 34.47
N THR A 615 5.99 13.89 35.60
CA THR A 615 6.04 14.51 36.94
C THR A 615 7.34 15.28 37.15
N LYS A 616 8.49 14.77 36.69
CA LYS A 616 9.78 15.50 36.72
C LYS A 616 9.76 16.78 35.89
N LEU A 617 8.94 16.83 34.83
CA LEU A 617 8.71 18.04 34.04
C LEU A 617 7.75 19.04 34.74
N GLY A 618 7.24 18.69 35.93
CA GLY A 618 6.30 19.51 36.68
C GLY A 618 4.85 19.35 36.24
N VAL A 619 4.51 18.23 35.59
CA VAL A 619 3.15 17.91 35.16
C VAL A 619 2.44 17.07 36.21
N GLU A 620 1.31 17.53 36.71
CA GLU A 620 0.37 16.73 37.50
C GLU A 620 -0.67 16.08 36.59
N LEU A 621 -0.97 14.79 36.80
CA LEU A 621 -1.99 14.06 36.05
C LEU A 621 -3.22 13.82 36.91
N GLU A 622 -4.39 14.17 36.39
CA GLU A 622 -5.68 13.90 36.99
C GLU A 622 -6.57 13.18 35.97
N CYS A 623 -7.18 12.05 36.33
CA CYS A 623 -8.06 11.32 35.43
C CYS A 623 -9.52 11.40 35.87
N TYR A 624 -10.42 11.62 34.93
CA TYR A 624 -11.84 11.79 35.18
C TYR A 624 -12.70 10.95 34.24
N LEU A 625 -13.80 10.43 34.77
CA LEU A 625 -14.83 9.73 34.00
C LEU A 625 -15.81 10.74 33.37
N LEU A 626 -16.04 10.60 32.06
CA LEU A 626 -17.00 11.40 31.30
C LEU A 626 -18.28 10.58 31.05
N GLU A 627 -19.23 10.62 31.99
CA GLU A 627 -20.51 9.92 31.85
C GLU A 627 -21.61 10.87 31.36
N VAL A 628 -22.13 10.60 30.17
CA VAL A 628 -23.17 11.41 29.49
C VAL A 628 -24.43 10.60 29.14
N GLY A 629 -24.65 9.49 29.87
CA GLY A 629 -25.81 8.60 29.74
C GLY A 629 -25.64 7.47 28.73
N LEU A 630 -24.41 7.18 28.30
CA LEU A 630 -24.12 6.09 27.34
C LEU A 630 -23.64 4.82 28.03
N HIS A 631 -23.17 4.94 29.28
CA HIS A 631 -22.63 3.81 30.04
C HIS A 631 -21.47 3.12 29.33
N VAL A 632 -20.68 3.86 28.55
CA VAL A 632 -19.44 3.38 27.93
C VAL A 632 -18.28 4.15 28.56
N PRO A 633 -17.26 3.47 29.13
CA PRO A 633 -16.15 4.15 29.78
C PRO A 633 -15.44 5.12 28.84
N THR A 634 -15.56 6.41 29.15
CA THR A 634 -14.82 7.48 28.49
C THR A 634 -14.00 8.21 29.56
N VAL A 635 -12.69 8.20 29.41
CA VAL A 635 -11.76 8.79 30.38
C VAL A 635 -11.07 9.97 29.75
N VAL A 636 -11.02 11.09 30.48
CA VAL A 636 -10.11 12.19 30.20
C VAL A 636 -8.95 12.16 31.19
N CYS A 637 -7.73 12.25 30.67
CA CYS A 637 -6.55 12.58 31.45
C CYS A 637 -6.28 14.07 31.28
N LEU A 638 -6.42 14.82 32.37
CA LEU A 638 -6.07 16.23 32.47
C LEU A 638 -4.65 16.32 33.00
N ALA A 639 -3.76 16.95 32.23
CA ALA A 639 -2.40 17.24 32.64
C ALA A 639 -2.26 18.72 32.95
N ILE A 640 -1.76 19.03 34.15
CA ILE A 640 -1.65 20.39 34.69
C ILE A 640 -0.16 20.74 34.81
N GLY A 641 0.24 21.84 34.18
CA GLY A 641 1.60 22.36 34.19
C GLY A 641 1.70 23.75 34.80
N ASP A 642 2.90 24.35 34.69
CA ASP A 642 3.18 25.69 35.21
C ASP A 642 2.94 26.83 34.19
N GLY A 643 2.59 26.47 32.95
CA GLY A 643 2.38 27.42 31.85
C GLY A 643 3.65 28.09 31.34
N TYR A 644 4.82 27.60 31.74
CA TYR A 644 6.12 28.14 31.34
C TYR A 644 7.02 27.06 30.75
N ARG A 645 7.26 25.96 31.48
CA ARG A 645 8.01 24.79 31.00
C ARG A 645 7.14 23.85 30.19
N THR A 646 5.88 23.73 30.62
CA THR A 646 4.83 22.90 30.02
C THR A 646 3.53 23.73 29.93
N PRO A 647 2.62 23.39 29.01
CA PRO A 647 1.28 23.96 28.97
C PRO A 647 0.60 23.95 30.35
N ALA A 648 -0.10 25.03 30.72
CA ALA A 648 -0.84 25.07 31.98
C ALA A 648 -1.91 23.98 32.08
N ALA A 649 -2.58 23.67 30.96
CA ALA A 649 -3.42 22.50 30.85
C ALA A 649 -3.29 21.84 29.48
N SER A 650 -3.43 20.52 29.45
CA SER A 650 -3.72 19.76 28.24
C SER A 650 -4.62 18.58 28.59
N VAL A 651 -5.36 18.09 27.59
CA VAL A 651 -6.23 16.93 27.78
C VAL A 651 -5.89 15.83 26.78
N ALA A 652 -6.05 14.60 27.24
CA ALA A 652 -6.00 13.41 26.42
C ALA A 652 -7.22 12.54 26.75
N LEU A 653 -7.78 11.87 25.74
CA LEU A 653 -9.05 11.16 25.86
C LEU A 653 -8.89 9.71 25.44
N ALA A 654 -9.73 8.84 26.00
CA ALA A 654 -9.90 7.50 25.49
C ALA A 654 -11.27 6.94 25.86
N THR A 655 -11.93 6.34 24.87
CA THR A 655 -13.09 5.47 25.07
C THR A 655 -12.75 4.01 24.80
N HIS A 656 -13.23 3.11 25.66
CA HIS A 656 -13.16 1.67 25.44
C HIS A 656 -14.25 0.94 26.21
N GLY A 657 -14.60 -0.26 25.77
CA GLY A 657 -15.51 -1.17 26.48
C GLY A 657 -15.06 -1.62 27.87
N ASP A 658 -13.80 -1.38 28.22
CA ASP A 658 -13.17 -1.72 29.50
C ASP A 658 -12.54 -0.44 30.05
N ILE A 659 -12.95 -0.02 31.24
CA ILE A 659 -12.46 1.20 31.90
C ILE A 659 -10.95 1.16 32.15
N LYS A 660 -10.36 -0.02 32.41
CA LYS A 660 -8.91 -0.17 32.59
C LYS A 660 -8.17 0.11 31.29
N VAL A 661 -8.74 -0.32 30.16
CA VAL A 661 -8.18 -0.04 28.83
C VAL A 661 -8.38 1.42 28.44
N ALA A 662 -9.55 2.01 28.70
CA ALA A 662 -9.82 3.43 28.47
C ALA A 662 -8.81 4.30 29.26
N MET A 663 -8.70 4.09 30.57
CA MET A 663 -7.74 4.80 31.43
C MET A 663 -6.30 4.67 30.91
N ARG A 664 -5.85 3.44 30.60
CA ARG A 664 -4.52 3.20 30.05
C ARG A 664 -4.28 3.95 28.74
N LYS A 665 -5.24 3.95 27.82
CA LYS A 665 -5.14 4.66 26.54
C LYS A 665 -5.11 6.19 26.73
N ALA A 666 -5.91 6.74 27.64
CA ALA A 666 -5.90 8.17 27.94
C ALA A 666 -4.54 8.62 28.51
N LEU A 667 -3.96 7.84 29.44
CA LEU A 667 -2.62 8.11 29.97
C LEU A 667 -1.54 8.01 28.88
N LEU A 668 -1.58 6.98 28.03
CA LEU A 668 -0.63 6.84 26.91
C LEU A 668 -0.76 7.98 25.91
N GLU A 669 -1.99 8.42 25.60
CA GLU A 669 -2.23 9.61 24.78
C GLU A 669 -1.62 10.86 25.42
N GLN A 670 -1.75 11.02 26.74
CA GLN A 670 -1.15 12.15 27.43
C GLN A 670 0.38 12.19 27.33
N GLY A 671 1.03 11.01 27.37
CA GLY A 671 2.47 10.88 27.14
C GLY A 671 2.90 11.23 25.71
N HIS A 672 1.99 11.19 24.73
CA HIS A 672 2.23 11.61 23.34
C HIS A 672 1.92 13.10 23.12
N VAL A 673 0.77 13.57 23.63
CA VAL A 673 0.27 14.93 23.45
C VAL A 673 1.11 15.96 24.19
N MET A 674 1.50 15.68 25.44
CA MET A 674 2.23 16.66 26.26
C MET A 674 3.56 17.11 25.63
N PRO A 675 4.44 16.20 25.16
CA PRO A 675 5.68 16.59 24.47
C PRO A 675 5.42 17.40 23.20
N TYR A 676 4.43 17.00 22.40
CA TYR A 676 4.04 17.73 21.19
C TYR A 676 3.63 19.17 21.52
N LEU A 677 2.79 19.37 22.55
CA LEU A 677 2.37 20.71 22.96
C LEU A 677 3.52 21.52 23.57
N CYS A 678 4.46 20.88 24.29
CA CYS A 678 5.69 21.54 24.75
C CYS A 678 6.54 22.03 23.57
N GLN A 679 6.65 21.23 22.50
CA GLN A 679 7.34 21.63 21.27
C GLN A 679 6.60 22.77 20.56
N LEU A 680 5.28 22.68 20.44
CA LEU A 680 4.45 23.73 19.85
C LEU A 680 4.62 25.05 20.60
N MET A 681 4.58 25.03 21.93
CA MET A 681 4.83 26.19 22.80
C MET A 681 6.21 26.82 22.58
N ARG A 682 7.23 26.00 22.32
CA ARG A 682 8.61 26.46 22.06
C ARG A 682 8.86 26.91 20.62
N SER A 683 8.04 26.47 19.68
CA SER A 683 8.16 26.79 18.25
C SER A 683 7.85 28.25 17.92
N GLY A 684 7.26 29.00 18.87
CA GLY A 684 6.77 30.35 18.64
C GLY A 684 5.37 30.41 18.02
N HIS A 685 4.60 29.31 18.05
CA HIS A 685 3.19 29.30 17.67
C HIS A 685 2.43 30.40 18.41
N LYS A 686 1.57 31.14 17.70
CA LYS A 686 0.80 32.24 18.30
C LYS A 686 -0.14 31.68 19.36
N ILE A 687 -0.02 32.14 20.60
CA ILE A 687 -0.94 31.77 21.68
C ILE A 687 -2.19 32.67 21.59
N PRO A 688 -3.39 32.12 21.36
CA PRO A 688 -4.61 32.89 21.33
C PRO A 688 -4.96 33.41 22.74
N ASN A 689 -5.24 34.71 22.88
CA ASN A 689 -5.65 35.32 24.16
C ASN A 689 -7.18 35.40 24.28
N HIS A 690 -7.84 35.57 23.13
CA HIS A 690 -9.29 35.66 23.02
C HIS A 690 -9.86 34.47 22.26
N VAL A 691 -11.08 34.07 22.65
CA VAL A 691 -11.84 32.97 22.03
C VAL A 691 -11.99 33.11 20.51
N SER A 692 -12.13 34.34 20.01
CA SER A 692 -12.24 34.62 18.57
C SER A 692 -10.95 34.39 17.78
N GLU A 693 -9.80 34.27 18.45
CA GLU A 693 -8.52 33.98 17.82
C GLU A 693 -8.28 32.47 17.67
N VAL A 694 -9.15 31.62 18.23
CA VAL A 694 -9.04 30.16 18.12
C VAL A 694 -9.65 29.72 16.79
N THR A 695 -8.80 29.46 15.80
CA THR A 695 -9.23 29.21 14.41
C THR A 695 -8.77 27.88 13.83
N SER A 696 -7.73 27.26 14.39
CA SER A 696 -7.22 25.93 14.02
C SER A 696 -7.30 24.92 15.16
N LEU A 697 -6.95 23.67 14.86
CA LEU A 697 -6.77 22.58 15.83
C LEU A 697 -5.74 22.95 16.92
N GLU A 698 -4.58 23.43 16.51
CA GLU A 698 -3.46 23.79 17.38
C GLU A 698 -3.81 24.96 18.30
N ASP A 699 -4.61 25.92 17.80
CA ASP A 699 -5.08 27.05 18.59
C ASP A 699 -5.93 26.62 19.78
N HIS A 700 -6.72 25.54 19.65
CA HIS A 700 -7.54 25.03 20.75
C HIS A 700 -6.68 24.57 21.94
N ALA A 701 -5.55 23.89 21.70
CA ALA A 701 -4.62 23.53 22.75
C ALA A 701 -3.79 24.74 23.22
N ALA A 702 -3.27 25.56 22.29
CA ALA A 702 -2.44 26.71 22.61
C ALA A 702 -3.15 27.72 23.51
N TYR A 703 -4.47 27.86 23.38
CA TYR A 703 -5.28 28.73 24.24
C TYR A 703 -5.13 28.39 25.74
N TYR A 704 -4.79 27.15 26.09
CA TYR A 704 -4.62 26.67 27.48
C TYR A 704 -3.16 26.63 27.95
N PHE A 705 -2.22 27.25 27.23
CA PHE A 705 -0.83 27.30 27.66
C PHE A 705 -0.63 28.17 28.90
N ASN A 706 -1.45 29.19 29.11
CA ASN A 706 -1.32 30.13 30.23
C ASN A 706 -2.12 29.71 31.48
N THR A 707 -1.54 29.87 32.66
CA THR A 707 -2.13 29.45 33.95
C THR A 707 -3.45 30.13 34.32
N HIS A 708 -3.68 31.37 33.88
CA HIS A 708 -4.94 32.06 34.12
C HIS A 708 -6.15 31.42 33.41
N LYS A 709 -5.93 30.48 32.48
CA LYS A 709 -6.98 29.71 31.79
C LYS A 709 -7.33 28.40 32.50
N LEU A 710 -6.57 28.00 33.53
CA LEU A 710 -6.78 26.73 34.24
C LEU A 710 -8.15 26.64 34.92
N ALA A 711 -8.70 27.78 35.35
CA ALA A 711 -10.04 27.85 35.97
C ALA A 711 -11.16 27.35 35.04
N ALA A 712 -10.93 27.25 33.73
CA ALA A 712 -11.87 26.67 32.78
C ALA A 712 -12.16 25.18 33.07
N PHE A 713 -11.29 24.48 33.80
CA PHE A 713 -11.41 23.07 34.16
C PHE A 713 -12.01 22.83 35.55
N ASP A 714 -12.22 23.88 36.36
CA ASP A 714 -12.63 23.71 37.77
C ASP A 714 -13.94 22.94 37.93
N PHE A 715 -14.83 23.01 36.94
CA PHE A 715 -16.12 22.29 36.96
C PHE A 715 -15.97 20.76 37.00
N MET A 716 -14.88 20.21 36.45
CA MET A 716 -14.66 18.76 36.39
C MET A 716 -13.75 18.25 37.51
N ARG A 717 -12.95 19.13 38.12
CA ARG A 717 -11.91 18.73 39.08
C ARG A 717 -12.47 18.33 40.43
N ARG A 718 -11.89 17.29 41.03
CA ARG A 718 -12.22 16.75 42.35
C ARG A 718 -10.95 16.40 43.12
N PRO A 719 -10.92 16.46 44.46
CA PRO A 719 -9.76 16.09 45.24
C PRO A 719 -9.49 14.58 45.17
N LEU A 720 -8.22 14.16 45.35
CA LEU A 720 -7.81 12.76 45.19
C LEU A 720 -8.46 11.81 46.20
N ASN A 721 -8.83 12.29 47.39
CA ASN A 721 -9.53 11.50 48.41
C ASN A 721 -10.98 11.12 48.02
N GLU A 722 -11.55 11.77 47.01
CA GLU A 722 -12.85 11.43 46.40
C GLU A 722 -12.70 10.52 45.17
N ALA A 723 -11.48 10.12 44.81
CA ALA A 723 -11.24 9.31 43.61
C ALA A 723 -11.79 7.90 43.76
N LYS A 724 -12.54 7.43 42.76
CA LYS A 724 -13.03 6.06 42.65
C LYS A 724 -11.96 5.14 42.10
N THR A 725 -12.05 3.86 42.45
CA THR A 725 -11.23 2.81 41.85
C THR A 725 -11.84 2.36 40.52
N LEU A 726 -11.02 1.76 39.66
CA LEU A 726 -11.50 1.26 38.36
C LEU A 726 -12.49 0.09 38.52
N ASP A 727 -12.47 -0.60 39.65
CA ASP A 727 -13.39 -1.70 39.95
C ASP A 727 -14.77 -1.21 40.40
N ASP A 728 -14.92 0.09 40.72
CA ASP A 728 -16.21 0.71 41.06
C ASP A 728 -17.08 1.01 39.83
N TRP A 729 -16.59 0.72 38.63
CA TRP A 729 -17.36 0.87 37.39
C TRP A 729 -18.49 -0.17 37.33
N PRO A 730 -19.78 0.24 37.33
CA PRO A 730 -20.89 -0.67 37.62
C PRO A 730 -21.38 -1.47 36.39
N TYR A 731 -20.80 -1.24 35.21
CA TYR A 731 -21.22 -1.87 33.97
C TYR A 731 -20.22 -2.92 33.51
N GLU A 732 -20.71 -4.01 32.92
CA GLU A 732 -19.87 -5.09 32.40
C GLU A 732 -18.90 -4.62 31.30
N VAL A 733 -17.86 -5.41 31.02
CA VAL A 733 -16.94 -5.11 29.93
C VAL A 733 -17.61 -5.38 28.57
N ILE A 734 -17.52 -4.43 27.65
CA ILE A 734 -17.90 -4.65 26.25
C ILE A 734 -16.74 -5.33 25.52
N THR A 735 -16.98 -6.56 25.10
CA THR A 735 -16.03 -7.40 24.34
C THR A 735 -16.45 -7.59 22.89
N GLN A 736 -17.73 -7.34 22.56
CA GLN A 736 -18.31 -7.55 21.23
C GLN A 736 -19.15 -6.35 20.81
N VAL A 737 -19.22 -6.10 19.49
CA VAL A 737 -20.02 -5.02 18.89
C VAL A 737 -21.49 -5.09 19.34
N THR A 738 -22.03 -6.30 19.51
CA THR A 738 -23.42 -6.51 19.96
C THR A 738 -23.72 -5.95 21.35
N GLN A 739 -22.75 -5.94 22.26
CA GLN A 739 -22.94 -5.34 23.58
C GLN A 739 -22.91 -3.81 23.50
N LEU A 740 -22.08 -3.24 22.62
CA LEU A 740 -22.08 -1.80 22.37
C LEU A 740 -23.41 -1.36 21.74
N LYS A 741 -23.93 -2.12 20.77
CA LYS A 741 -25.26 -1.91 20.16
C LYS A 741 -26.33 -1.77 21.24
N GLN A 742 -26.38 -2.72 22.18
CA GLN A 742 -27.36 -2.71 23.28
C GLN A 742 -27.25 -1.47 24.18
N ARG A 743 -26.04 -0.96 24.45
CA ARG A 743 -25.87 0.27 25.24
C ARG A 743 -26.39 1.50 24.51
N LEU A 744 -26.05 1.64 23.24
CA LEU A 744 -26.48 2.76 22.41
C LEU A 744 -28.00 2.76 22.22
N ASP A 745 -28.60 1.59 21.96
CA ASP A 745 -30.06 1.44 21.86
C ASP A 745 -30.76 1.80 23.18
N SER A 746 -30.22 1.34 24.32
CA SER A 746 -30.77 1.67 25.65
C SER A 746 -30.69 3.17 25.96
N ALA A 747 -29.69 3.86 25.40
CA ALA A 747 -29.53 5.30 25.49
C ALA A 747 -30.36 6.08 24.43
N GLY A 748 -31.04 5.38 23.52
CA GLY A 748 -31.80 5.97 22.42
C GLY A 748 -30.93 6.66 21.37
N ILE A 749 -29.71 6.14 21.15
CA ILE A 749 -28.74 6.67 20.19
C ILE A 749 -28.60 5.71 19.01
N GLU A 750 -28.97 6.19 17.83
CA GLU A 750 -28.77 5.46 16.58
C GLU A 750 -27.43 5.87 15.96
N VAL A 751 -26.66 4.88 15.52
CA VAL A 751 -25.36 5.07 14.83
C VAL A 751 -25.39 4.33 13.51
N ALA A 752 -25.13 5.03 12.42
CA ALA A 752 -24.92 4.45 11.11
C ALA A 752 -23.43 4.16 10.90
N ILE A 753 -23.11 2.99 10.33
CA ILE A 753 -21.76 2.60 9.93
C ILE A 753 -21.68 2.61 8.40
N VAL A 754 -20.65 3.26 7.88
CA VAL A 754 -20.30 3.24 6.45
C VAL A 754 -18.95 2.55 6.31
N ASP A 755 -18.87 1.52 5.48
CA ASP A 755 -17.61 0.92 5.06
C ASP A 755 -16.96 1.85 4.03
N VAL A 756 -15.81 2.42 4.37
CA VAL A 756 -15.03 3.30 3.51
C VAL A 756 -13.70 2.64 3.12
N THR A 757 -13.66 1.30 3.15
CA THR A 757 -12.54 0.51 2.63
C THR A 757 -12.49 0.63 1.11
N SER A 758 -11.42 1.24 0.61
CA SER A 758 -11.15 1.37 -0.82
C SER A 758 -10.71 0.03 -1.43
N PRO A 759 -10.92 -0.20 -2.74
CA PRO A 759 -10.59 -1.46 -3.41
C PRO A 759 -9.16 -1.95 -3.18
N ASP A 760 -8.18 -1.06 -3.16
CA ASP A 760 -6.79 -1.38 -2.91
C ASP A 760 -6.56 -1.64 -1.42
N MET A 761 -7.13 -0.82 -0.53
CA MET A 761 -7.07 -1.02 0.93
C MET A 761 -7.62 -2.39 1.36
N ALA A 762 -8.56 -2.97 0.62
CA ALA A 762 -9.07 -4.31 0.87
C ALA A 762 -8.00 -5.42 0.73
N LEU A 763 -6.91 -5.16 -0.01
CA LEU A 763 -5.73 -6.04 -0.14
C LEU A 763 -4.82 -5.97 1.11
N SER A 764 -4.97 -4.94 1.94
CA SER A 764 -4.26 -4.80 3.22
C SER A 764 -4.93 -5.66 4.31
N PRO A 765 -4.26 -5.89 5.45
CA PRO A 765 -4.86 -6.57 6.60
C PRO A 765 -5.87 -5.70 7.38
N PHE A 766 -6.16 -4.49 6.91
CA PHE A 766 -7.05 -3.53 7.55
C PHE A 766 -8.39 -3.38 6.82
N ARG A 767 -9.41 -2.95 7.57
CA ARG A 767 -10.70 -2.47 7.08
C ARG A 767 -10.98 -1.12 7.70
N VAL A 768 -11.71 -0.26 6.99
CA VAL A 768 -11.91 1.13 7.41
C VAL A 768 -13.40 1.43 7.48
N ALA A 769 -13.85 1.91 8.63
CA ALA A 769 -15.24 2.25 8.88
C ALA A 769 -15.39 3.68 9.36
N ARG A 770 -16.52 4.29 9.01
CA ARG A 770 -16.98 5.58 9.53
C ARG A 770 -18.27 5.39 10.31
N ALA A 771 -18.31 5.86 11.56
CA ALA A 771 -19.49 5.91 12.41
C ALA A 771 -20.12 7.32 12.40
N ILE A 772 -21.43 7.40 12.19
CA ILE A 772 -22.20 8.64 12.17
C ILE A 772 -23.37 8.51 13.16
N GLY A 773 -23.34 9.30 14.22
CA GLY A 773 -24.33 9.26 15.29
C GLY A 773 -25.45 10.28 15.13
N VAL A 774 -26.69 9.84 15.31
CA VAL A 774 -27.88 10.70 15.36
C VAL A 774 -27.88 11.48 16.68
N ASN A 775 -27.95 12.82 16.59
CA ASN A 775 -27.91 13.75 17.72
C ASN A 775 -26.65 13.65 18.62
N MET A 776 -25.59 12.98 18.17
CA MET A 776 -24.31 12.99 18.88
C MET A 776 -23.63 14.34 18.68
N GLN A 777 -23.01 14.88 19.73
CA GLN A 777 -22.38 16.18 19.73
C GLN A 777 -21.05 16.12 18.99
N PRO A 778 -20.92 16.76 17.82
CA PRO A 778 -19.69 16.70 17.07
C PRO A 778 -18.63 17.64 17.65
N ILE A 779 -17.36 17.25 17.52
CA ILE A 779 -16.20 18.14 17.71
C ILE A 779 -16.09 19.13 16.55
N HIS A 780 -15.44 20.27 16.78
CA HIS A 780 -15.14 21.28 15.76
C HIS A 780 -13.69 21.71 15.87
N PHE A 781 -13.13 22.35 14.84
CA PHE A 781 -11.81 22.97 14.94
C PHE A 781 -11.90 24.41 14.43
N GLY A 782 -11.65 25.36 15.32
CA GLY A 782 -11.94 26.78 15.14
C GLY A 782 -13.30 27.15 15.74
N GLU A 783 -13.30 28.07 16.71
CA GLU A 783 -14.50 28.38 17.51
C GLU A 783 -15.65 28.97 16.68
N GLN A 784 -15.34 29.56 15.52
CA GLN A 784 -16.34 29.99 14.55
C GLN A 784 -17.28 28.84 14.08
N PHE A 785 -16.83 27.58 14.17
CA PHE A 785 -17.58 26.39 13.78
C PHE A 785 -18.21 25.64 14.96
N LYS A 786 -18.26 26.24 16.14
CA LYS A 786 -18.94 25.67 17.32
C LYS A 786 -20.42 25.41 17.06
N ARG A 787 -20.89 24.22 17.44
CA ARG A 787 -22.27 23.76 17.22
C ARG A 787 -22.92 23.40 18.55
N VAL A 788 -23.98 24.10 18.92
CA VAL A 788 -24.58 23.99 20.27
C VAL A 788 -26.09 23.71 20.25
N ASP A 789 -26.73 23.71 19.08
CA ASP A 789 -28.14 23.37 18.95
C ASP A 789 -28.33 21.85 18.88
N ASN A 790 -28.05 21.18 19.99
CA ASN A 790 -28.17 19.73 20.14
C ASN A 790 -29.23 19.39 21.21
N PRO A 791 -30.23 18.53 20.93
CA PRO A 791 -31.20 18.11 21.93
C PRO A 791 -30.58 17.46 23.18
N ARG A 792 -29.51 16.67 23.04
CA ARG A 792 -28.80 16.06 24.18
C ARG A 792 -28.12 17.12 25.05
N LEU A 793 -27.44 18.08 24.42
CA LEU A 793 -26.83 19.21 25.13
C LEU A 793 -27.87 20.05 25.86
N ARG A 794 -28.99 20.39 25.21
CA ARG A 794 -30.08 21.15 25.83
C ARG A 794 -30.64 20.47 27.07
N LYS A 795 -30.80 19.13 27.04
CA LYS A 795 -31.24 18.33 28.19
C LYS A 795 -30.25 18.43 29.36
N LEU A 796 -28.95 18.41 29.10
CA LEU A 796 -27.89 18.50 30.11
C LEU A 796 -27.71 19.91 30.69
N LEU A 797 -27.91 20.95 29.87
CA LEU A 797 -27.83 22.33 30.31
C LEU A 797 -28.95 22.69 31.30
N GLN A 798 -30.15 22.14 31.13
CA GLN A 798 -31.33 22.47 31.96
C GLN A 798 -31.56 24.00 32.05
N GLY A 799 -31.35 24.71 30.94
CA GLY A 799 -31.48 26.18 30.87
C GLY A 799 -30.23 26.98 31.27
N ARG A 800 -29.17 26.33 31.77
CA ARG A 800 -27.87 26.99 31.99
C ARG A 800 -27.25 27.41 30.65
N PRO A 801 -26.43 28.49 30.63
CA PRO A 801 -25.70 28.87 29.43
C PRO A 801 -24.65 27.82 29.06
N VAL A 802 -24.39 27.69 27.76
CA VAL A 802 -23.28 26.87 27.24
C VAL A 802 -21.94 27.49 27.67
N ASN A 803 -20.96 26.64 27.99
CA ASN A 803 -19.59 27.05 28.24
C ASN A 803 -19.04 27.91 27.07
N LYS A 804 -18.51 29.08 27.39
CA LYS A 804 -17.98 30.04 26.40
C LYS A 804 -16.52 29.77 26.05
N GLU A 805 -15.81 29.02 26.86
CA GLU A 805 -14.42 28.67 26.58
C GLU A 805 -14.35 27.67 25.41
N PRO A 806 -13.33 27.76 24.54
CA PRO A 806 -13.05 26.77 23.49
C PRO A 806 -12.90 25.37 24.12
N HIS A 807 -13.16 24.28 23.41
CA HIS A 807 -12.74 22.98 23.97
C HIS A 807 -11.21 22.84 23.93
N PRO A 808 -10.60 22.06 24.85
CA PRO A 808 -9.15 21.95 24.96
C PRO A 808 -8.51 20.84 24.10
N ILE A 809 -9.30 20.12 23.30
CA ILE A 809 -8.80 19.03 22.43
C ILE A 809 -8.07 19.61 21.21
N ALA A 810 -6.87 19.07 20.92
CA ALA A 810 -6.10 19.28 19.70
C ALA A 810 -5.61 17.94 19.13
#